data_AF-A0A517LCM2-F1
#
_entry.id   AF-A0A517LCM2-F1
#
_cell.length_a   1.000
_cell.length_b   1.000
_cell.length_c   1.000
_cell.angle_alpha   90.00
_cell.angle_beta   90.00
_cell.angle_gamma   90.00
#
_symmetry.space_group_name_H-M   'P 1'
#
loop_
_entity.id
_entity.type
_entity.pdbx_description
1 polymer ?
#
loop_
_entity_poly.entity_id
_entity_poly.type
_entity_poly.pdbx_seq_one_letter_code
_entity_poly.pdbx_strand_id
1 'polypeptide(L)'
;MQMSAGYYDRPPVPRKLQSLSSSSDFDSHRSHTRVDRDDESPFVEQRSSTVPLSMNGLESVDALLIDDDSSMALSSLGVRDSSQLFEDDGFDKAVEKVWDEMGNKRGNPEYYTRISLTVDNSERSPCTNRGQLCADGVIDGAVVIKVGIAFLPGADRPEVNRLEQFDMTGKEPDQQDAMWRVNTAAALLSVFDVDKQLSVVQSDQTAKIAERAHQRRASRPDFLVSKDNALTRDRGSRFKSHQDAVTIDSAEVRITNDLCGDDFDVSSTLIEVDGGSLISLMVHYRKLVLRAGPDPPFEVTRELLETMIEDARRLCVRSPILFRMSTRTKIIKSKNTRYGVNTPDGFSTITTSKGIQETISQSASYFNSLDPTSSSDKTQAFIRPRFLQMIVLLLSLLNDEDLKEISEFLETTYNLRADRPDIELLFMKVIPLMSINSKVFLKAMVPAYEGWDLNVPVSEENYDFIWQTFIQRILMHGYILPGTVDALGSVPNSWIPKWPCEGIKSTGVFDNLQFQGSGRGHTKTFNDIPPIEIRPEFSAADSTLRVILTDVKEYKIDSNDLEQITCMIAGNYSITEASESGRRYDLVIQEQLLNESIIAATNMVNDVIRKANRWLTGQKKTATVVGRQLRRLAGRRLDTTQLQMMNERVMVPRLTQNSAFLNQTNLAITFKTAGRRITKKTAMRELEMHRKQIGDIVQYYLSGLDTLGFHSGITEAHHIKDELEKIQGALKTASYVRNKLAELATLNDEPIAKVDFPGGLGPTDVSTWSDYKAWLSTDPRTHTNALHVEGKHATVKTLVWRTNDLADVVLDGSVLRYTVKPLNPVHGVGRDDEIQEGDRVLLVGYYMVIAVEEELPAGGVGWCMTNWMRVVGVEEGLVSRRGRNRLRNCEAQGDDSGKMVYDEL
;
A
#
# COMPACT_ATOMS: atom_id res chain seq x y z
N MET A 1 0.06 -47.25 -2.54
CA MET A 1 -0.33 -47.91 -3.80
C MET A 1 -1.76 -48.42 -3.62
N GLN A 2 -2.62 -48.19 -4.62
CA GLN A 2 -4.08 -48.41 -4.70
C GLN A 2 -5.01 -47.41 -3.99
N MET A 3 -5.72 -46.67 -4.86
CA MET A 3 -6.76 -45.69 -4.64
C MET A 3 -8.12 -46.37 -4.40
N SER A 4 -9.02 -45.71 -3.68
CA SER A 4 -10.46 -45.89 -3.83
C SER A 4 -11.16 -44.53 -3.83
N ALA A 5 -11.81 -44.21 -4.95
CA ALA A 5 -12.63 -43.03 -5.17
C ALA A 5 -14.07 -43.34 -4.74
N GLY A 6 -14.65 -42.49 -3.89
CA GLY A 6 -16.07 -42.50 -3.52
C GLY A 6 -16.81 -41.38 -4.24
N TYR A 7 -17.67 -41.76 -5.19
CA TYR A 7 -18.70 -40.91 -5.77
C TYR A 7 -19.81 -40.64 -4.73
N TYR A 8 -20.29 -39.40 -4.64
CA TYR A 8 -21.58 -39.11 -3.99
C TYR A 8 -22.48 -38.27 -4.89
N ASP A 9 -23.74 -38.71 -4.94
CA ASP A 9 -24.86 -38.25 -5.75
C ASP A 9 -25.33 -36.83 -5.42
N ARG A 10 -25.80 -36.12 -6.45
CA ARG A 10 -26.45 -34.81 -6.37
C ARG A 10 -27.93 -34.95 -5.96
N PRO A 11 -28.47 -34.10 -5.05
CA PRO A 11 -29.91 -33.94 -4.87
C PRO A 11 -30.49 -32.83 -5.79
N PRO A 12 -31.82 -32.80 -6.00
CA PRO A 12 -32.47 -32.08 -7.10
C PRO A 12 -32.77 -30.61 -6.79
N VAL A 13 -32.78 -29.80 -7.85
CA VAL A 13 -33.10 -28.36 -7.87
C VAL A 13 -34.62 -28.13 -7.72
N PRO A 14 -35.09 -27.22 -6.85
CA PRO A 14 -36.46 -26.71 -6.90
C PRO A 14 -36.58 -25.44 -7.74
N ARG A 15 -37.79 -25.31 -8.31
CA ARG A 15 -38.21 -24.36 -9.34
C ARG A 15 -38.37 -22.91 -8.86
N LYS A 16 -38.13 -22.00 -9.80
CA LYS A 16 -38.48 -20.57 -9.80
C LYS A 16 -39.94 -20.32 -9.40
N LEU A 17 -40.14 -19.33 -8.53
CA LEU A 17 -41.38 -18.57 -8.41
C LEU A 17 -41.11 -17.09 -8.74
N GLN A 18 -41.99 -16.55 -9.58
CA GLN A 18 -42.06 -15.16 -10.01
C GLN A 18 -42.81 -14.29 -8.98
N SER A 19 -42.78 -12.97 -9.24
CA SER A 19 -43.65 -11.88 -8.74
C SER A 19 -43.06 -11.10 -7.55
N LEU A 20 -43.26 -9.80 -7.37
CA LEU A 20 -43.87 -8.68 -8.11
C LEU A 20 -43.55 -7.41 -7.28
N SER A 21 -43.53 -6.22 -7.91
CA SER A 21 -43.73 -4.87 -7.32
C SER A 21 -42.67 -4.34 -6.31
N SER A 22 -42.40 -3.05 -6.13
CA SER A 22 -43.08 -1.81 -6.53
C SER A 22 -42.12 -0.62 -6.40
N SER A 23 -42.37 0.38 -7.24
CA SER A 23 -42.00 1.78 -7.13
C SER A 23 -42.47 2.44 -5.83
N SER A 24 -41.70 3.41 -5.32
CA SER A 24 -42.27 4.65 -4.79
C SER A 24 -41.21 5.75 -4.73
N ASP A 25 -41.46 6.78 -5.54
CA ASP A 25 -40.92 8.14 -5.44
C ASP A 25 -41.21 8.75 -4.06
N PHE A 26 -40.29 9.58 -3.55
CA PHE A 26 -40.68 10.70 -2.69
C PHE A 26 -39.76 11.91 -2.92
N ASP A 27 -40.42 13.04 -3.06
CA ASP A 27 -39.97 14.29 -3.64
C ASP A 27 -39.81 15.36 -2.54
N SER A 28 -38.81 16.23 -2.71
CA SER A 28 -38.74 17.67 -2.35
C SER A 28 -38.99 18.19 -0.92
N HIS A 29 -38.08 19.08 -0.46
CA HIS A 29 -38.31 20.42 0.16
C HIS A 29 -36.94 20.95 0.64
N ARG A 30 -36.25 21.91 0.00
CA ARG A 30 -36.46 23.37 -0.16
C ARG A 30 -36.74 24.13 1.14
N SER A 31 -35.74 24.88 1.62
CA SER A 31 -35.97 26.21 2.20
C SER A 31 -34.74 27.12 2.07
N HIS A 32 -35.03 28.36 1.69
CA HIS A 32 -34.13 29.51 1.61
C HIS A 32 -34.00 30.17 2.97
N THR A 33 -32.84 30.79 3.25
CA THR A 33 -32.80 32.08 3.94
C THR A 33 -31.62 32.92 3.44
N ARG A 34 -31.93 34.19 3.25
CA ARG A 34 -31.14 35.30 2.71
C ARG A 34 -31.22 36.39 3.78
N VAL A 35 -30.10 37.00 4.17
CA VAL A 35 -30.09 38.32 4.82
C VAL A 35 -28.84 39.09 4.37
N ASP A 36 -29.13 40.31 3.90
CA ASP A 36 -28.32 41.50 3.56
C ASP A 36 -27.38 41.95 4.70
N ARG A 37 -26.51 42.96 4.66
CA ARG A 37 -25.71 43.81 3.73
C ARG A 37 -25.14 44.94 4.65
N ASP A 38 -24.23 45.76 4.12
CA ASP A 38 -23.74 47.06 4.67
C ASP A 38 -22.55 46.95 5.67
N ASP A 39 -21.51 47.80 5.71
CA ASP A 39 -21.09 48.95 4.90
C ASP A 39 -19.62 49.32 5.26
N GLU A 40 -18.95 49.93 4.28
CA GLU A 40 -17.93 51.02 4.29
C GLU A 40 -16.65 51.06 5.20
N SER A 41 -15.57 51.47 4.51
CA SER A 41 -14.14 51.77 4.78
C SER A 41 -13.81 52.98 5.71
N PRO A 42 -12.62 53.67 5.74
CA PRO A 42 -11.25 53.46 5.17
C PRO A 42 -10.06 53.89 6.12
N PHE A 43 -8.81 53.97 5.59
CA PHE A 43 -7.59 54.75 6.03
C PHE A 43 -6.65 54.10 7.10
N VAL A 44 -5.30 54.19 7.13
CA VAL A 44 -4.25 55.11 6.62
C VAL A 44 -2.90 54.35 6.40
N GLU A 45 -2.06 54.87 5.49
CA GLU A 45 -0.62 54.59 5.24
C GLU A 45 0.34 54.70 6.45
N GLN A 46 1.50 54.01 6.39
CA GLN A 46 2.81 54.67 6.58
C GLN A 46 4.01 53.83 6.07
N ARG A 47 5.02 54.57 5.60
CA ARG A 47 6.19 54.17 4.79
C ARG A 47 7.46 53.90 5.61
N SER A 48 8.45 53.32 4.90
CA SER A 48 9.93 53.42 5.06
C SER A 48 10.53 52.60 6.20
N SER A 49 11.69 51.93 6.08
CA SER A 49 12.95 52.46 5.55
C SER A 49 14.01 51.36 5.25
N THR A 50 14.66 51.49 4.09
CA THR A 50 16.12 51.39 3.78
C THR A 50 17.09 50.42 4.52
N VAL A 51 17.84 49.72 3.65
CA VAL A 51 19.16 49.05 3.76
C VAL A 51 20.27 49.99 4.26
N PRO A 52 21.39 49.50 4.85
CA PRO A 52 22.65 49.21 4.09
C PRO A 52 23.34 47.90 4.56
N LEU A 53 23.81 47.01 3.65
CA LEU A 53 25.14 46.96 3.01
C LEU A 53 26.37 47.00 3.95
N SER A 54 27.19 45.93 3.91
CA SER A 54 28.67 45.87 4.08
C SER A 54 29.07 44.46 4.53
N MET A 55 30.18 43.80 4.17
CA MET A 55 31.21 43.82 3.12
C MET A 55 32.14 42.61 3.44
N ASN A 56 32.95 42.23 2.45
CA ASN A 56 34.13 41.33 2.50
C ASN A 56 33.84 39.84 2.26
N GLY A 57 34.52 39.14 1.34
CA GLY A 57 35.60 39.54 0.44
C GLY A 57 36.14 38.33 -0.34
N LEU A 58 36.47 38.59 -1.61
CA LEU A 58 37.64 38.18 -2.40
C LEU A 58 38.01 36.68 -2.47
N GLU A 59 37.86 36.07 -3.66
CA GLU A 59 38.95 35.70 -4.61
C GLU A 59 39.51 34.28 -4.30
N SER A 60 39.81 33.40 -5.25
CA SER A 60 40.29 33.60 -6.61
C SER A 60 39.83 32.50 -7.59
N VAL A 61 39.99 32.87 -8.85
CA VAL A 61 39.90 32.07 -10.07
C VAL A 61 41.17 31.23 -10.24
N ASP A 62 41.07 30.01 -10.75
CA ASP A 62 42.03 29.51 -11.73
C ASP A 62 41.34 28.57 -12.72
N ALA A 63 41.50 28.90 -14.00
CA ALA A 63 41.04 28.14 -15.14
C ALA A 63 42.19 27.26 -15.64
N LEU A 64 41.91 26.07 -16.18
CA LEU A 64 42.66 25.49 -17.29
C LEU A 64 41.85 24.37 -17.99
N LEU A 65 42.19 24.18 -19.25
CA LEU A 65 41.45 23.64 -20.39
C LEU A 65 41.78 22.15 -20.69
N ILE A 66 40.83 21.45 -21.33
CA ILE A 66 40.98 20.36 -22.35
C ILE A 66 41.48 18.98 -21.78
N ASP A 67 40.95 17.78 -22.06
CA ASP A 67 40.44 17.13 -23.30
C ASP A 67 39.51 15.93 -22.99
N ASP A 68 38.75 15.50 -24.00
CA ASP A 68 37.96 14.25 -24.10
C ASP A 68 38.85 12.99 -23.93
N ASP A 69 38.46 12.05 -23.06
CA ASP A 69 38.39 10.63 -23.47
C ASP A 69 37.60 9.75 -22.49
N SER A 70 37.00 8.72 -23.07
CA SER A 70 35.94 7.90 -22.49
C SER A 70 36.43 6.72 -21.63
N SER A 71 35.52 6.28 -20.73
CA SER A 71 35.38 4.93 -20.16
C SER A 71 36.07 4.58 -18.83
N MET A 72 35.25 3.98 -17.95
CA MET A 72 35.62 3.06 -16.86
C MET A 72 36.49 3.59 -15.71
N ALA A 73 35.87 4.21 -14.70
CA ALA A 73 36.30 4.10 -13.29
C ALA A 73 35.26 4.71 -12.32
N LEU A 74 34.34 3.89 -11.79
CA LEU A 74 33.62 4.22 -10.55
C LEU A 74 33.63 3.01 -9.61
N SER A 75 34.83 2.66 -9.15
CA SER A 75 35.06 1.73 -8.04
C SER A 75 36.15 2.25 -7.09
N SER A 76 36.30 3.58 -6.99
CA SER A 76 37.21 4.19 -6.01
C SER A 76 36.73 5.58 -5.56
N LEU A 77 35.77 5.61 -4.65
CA LEU A 77 35.71 6.67 -3.64
C LEU A 77 35.65 5.98 -2.28
N GLY A 78 36.79 6.04 -1.60
CA GLY A 78 37.04 5.37 -0.35
C GLY A 78 36.20 5.93 0.79
N VAL A 79 35.92 5.03 1.73
CA VAL A 79 35.82 5.23 3.19
C VAL A 79 36.10 6.67 3.61
N ARG A 80 35.07 7.51 3.65
CA ARG A 80 35.06 8.75 4.40
C ARG A 80 33.79 8.79 5.22
N ASP A 81 34.02 8.92 6.52
CA ASP A 81 33.13 9.10 7.66
C ASP A 81 31.63 9.18 7.34
N SER A 82 30.93 8.05 7.50
CA SER A 82 29.49 7.91 7.31
C SER A 82 28.67 8.76 8.29
N SER A 83 29.27 9.37 9.30
CA SER A 83 28.58 10.14 10.35
C SER A 83 28.01 11.48 9.87
N GLN A 84 28.55 12.07 8.79
CA GLN A 84 28.14 13.40 8.29
C GLN A 84 27.01 13.41 7.25
N LEU A 85 26.54 12.25 6.79
CA LEU A 85 25.43 12.13 5.82
C LEU A 85 24.04 12.13 6.47
N PHE A 86 23.93 12.33 7.79
CA PHE A 86 22.73 11.98 8.56
C PHE A 86 22.17 13.09 9.46
N GLU A 87 22.37 14.36 9.07
CA GLU A 87 21.47 15.47 9.45
C GLU A 87 20.20 15.40 8.58
N ASP A 88 19.10 16.08 8.94
CA ASP A 88 17.80 16.02 8.21
C ASP A 88 17.95 16.35 6.71
N ASP A 89 18.88 17.24 6.35
CA ASP A 89 19.29 17.55 4.97
C ASP A 89 19.77 16.32 4.17
N GLY A 90 20.28 15.28 4.84
CA GLY A 90 20.74 14.04 4.23
C GLY A 90 19.59 13.08 3.88
N PHE A 91 18.47 13.14 4.60
CA PHE A 91 17.28 12.32 4.33
C PHE A 91 16.58 12.80 3.06
N ASP A 92 16.28 14.10 2.97
CA ASP A 92 15.62 14.68 1.80
C ASP A 92 16.46 14.47 0.53
N LYS A 93 17.79 14.61 0.63
CA LYS A 93 18.73 14.30 -0.46
C LYS A 93 18.73 12.82 -0.84
N ALA A 94 18.58 11.90 0.12
CA ALA A 94 18.51 10.47 -0.17
C ALA A 94 17.20 10.10 -0.87
N VAL A 95 16.06 10.62 -0.41
CA VAL A 95 14.76 10.44 -1.05
C VAL A 95 14.77 11.04 -2.46
N GLU A 96 15.24 12.28 -2.60
CA GLU A 96 15.38 12.97 -3.89
C GLU A 96 16.30 12.21 -4.84
N LYS A 97 17.44 11.68 -4.36
CA LYS A 97 18.35 10.86 -5.16
C LYS A 97 17.67 9.60 -5.69
N VAL A 98 16.85 8.90 -4.89
CA VAL A 98 16.10 7.73 -5.36
C VAL A 98 15.10 8.14 -6.46
N TRP A 99 14.40 9.26 -6.29
CA TRP A 99 13.51 9.80 -7.31
C TRP A 99 14.24 10.22 -8.59
N ASP A 100 15.42 10.82 -8.46
CA ASP A 100 16.25 11.24 -9.58
C ASP A 100 16.84 10.05 -10.33
N GLU A 101 17.27 9.01 -9.64
CA GLU A 101 17.70 7.76 -10.26
C GLU A 101 16.54 7.07 -11.01
N MET A 102 15.33 7.05 -10.44
CA MET A 102 14.14 6.55 -11.13
C MET A 102 13.73 7.42 -12.34
N GLY A 103 13.93 8.74 -12.25
CA GLY A 103 13.61 9.70 -13.30
C GLY A 103 14.60 9.69 -14.46
N ASN A 104 15.90 9.56 -14.19
CA ASN A 104 17.00 9.64 -15.16
C ASN A 104 17.21 8.34 -15.94
N LYS A 105 16.73 7.20 -15.43
CA LYS A 105 16.79 5.89 -16.13
C LYS A 105 15.75 5.72 -17.23
N ARG A 106 14.90 6.72 -17.46
CA ARG A 106 13.92 6.72 -18.56
C ARG A 106 14.62 7.14 -19.86
N GLY A 107 14.45 6.35 -20.92
CA GLY A 107 14.97 6.68 -22.24
C GLY A 107 14.54 8.08 -22.70
N ASN A 108 15.38 8.74 -23.50
CA ASN A 108 15.17 10.13 -23.90
C ASN A 108 13.80 10.30 -24.64
N PRO A 109 12.82 11.03 -24.08
CA PRO A 109 11.50 11.19 -24.69
C PRO A 109 11.54 11.88 -26.06
N GLU A 110 12.60 12.63 -26.37
CA GLU A 110 12.79 13.27 -27.68
C GLU A 110 13.01 12.26 -28.82
N TYR A 111 13.55 11.07 -28.52
CA TYR A 111 13.75 10.01 -29.52
C TYR A 111 12.43 9.35 -29.94
N TYR A 112 11.50 9.17 -29.00
CA TYR A 112 10.18 8.60 -29.23
C TYR A 112 9.22 9.56 -29.94
N THR A 113 9.37 10.87 -29.73
CA THR A 113 8.53 11.89 -30.35
C THR A 113 8.77 11.95 -31.88
N ARG A 114 10.03 11.84 -32.34
CA ARG A 114 10.38 11.75 -33.77
C ARG A 114 9.79 10.51 -34.46
N ILE A 115 9.69 9.42 -33.70
CA ILE A 115 9.11 8.15 -34.14
C ILE A 115 7.57 8.25 -34.17
N SER A 116 6.92 8.90 -33.21
CA SER A 116 5.45 9.04 -33.17
C SER A 116 4.83 9.87 -34.31
N LEU A 117 5.62 10.71 -34.99
CA LEU A 117 5.14 11.60 -36.05
C LEU A 117 5.16 10.98 -37.46
N THR A 118 5.72 9.78 -37.65
CA THR A 118 6.00 9.22 -38.99
C THR A 118 5.50 7.80 -39.25
N VAL A 119 4.98 7.07 -38.27
CA VAL A 119 4.57 5.67 -38.46
C VAL A 119 3.24 5.42 -37.76
N ASP A 120 2.35 4.73 -38.45
CA ASP A 120 1.06 4.27 -37.96
C ASP A 120 1.18 3.70 -36.54
N ASN A 121 0.14 3.93 -35.73
CA ASN A 121 -0.02 3.47 -34.35
C ASN A 121 -0.05 1.93 -34.19
N SER A 122 0.45 1.16 -35.15
CA SER A 122 0.63 -0.27 -35.09
C SER A 122 2.10 -0.62 -35.20
N GLU A 123 2.64 -1.26 -34.18
CA GLU A 123 3.88 -2.04 -34.20
C GLU A 123 5.17 -1.23 -34.27
N ARG A 124 5.79 -0.96 -33.11
CA ARG A 124 7.24 -0.70 -33.07
C ARG A 124 7.91 -1.51 -31.98
N SER A 125 8.97 -2.21 -32.39
CA SER A 125 9.73 -3.15 -31.58
C SER A 125 11.13 -2.61 -31.30
N PRO A 126 11.38 -1.86 -30.23
CA PRO A 126 12.73 -1.48 -29.87
C PRO A 126 13.51 -2.74 -29.47
N CYS A 127 14.72 -2.88 -30.01
CA CYS A 127 15.68 -3.83 -29.48
C CYS A 127 16.38 -3.26 -28.25
N THR A 128 16.65 -4.13 -27.29
CA THR A 128 17.50 -3.84 -26.14
C THR A 128 18.70 -4.77 -26.15
N ASN A 129 19.90 -4.20 -26.06
CA ASN A 129 21.14 -4.93 -25.90
C ASN A 129 21.77 -4.50 -24.57
N ARG A 130 21.99 -5.48 -23.67
CA ARG A 130 22.51 -5.23 -22.31
C ARG A 130 21.73 -4.15 -21.53
N GLY A 131 20.40 -4.21 -21.57
CA GLY A 131 19.53 -3.23 -20.89
C GLY A 131 19.49 -1.82 -21.50
N GLN A 132 20.25 -1.54 -22.57
CA GLN A 132 20.20 -0.28 -23.30
C GLN A 132 19.38 -0.41 -24.59
N LEU A 133 18.55 0.60 -24.87
CA LEU A 133 17.82 0.73 -26.12
C LEU A 133 18.82 0.94 -27.27
N CYS A 134 18.71 0.14 -28.33
CA CYS A 134 19.57 0.32 -29.50
C CYS A 134 19.25 1.63 -30.22
N ALA A 135 20.27 2.38 -30.66
CA ALA A 135 20.10 3.63 -31.41
C ALA A 135 19.41 3.45 -32.78
N ASP A 136 19.52 2.26 -33.39
CA ASP A 136 19.13 1.98 -34.79
C ASP A 136 17.78 1.26 -34.94
N GLY A 137 16.96 1.21 -33.90
CA GLY A 137 15.53 0.88 -34.00
C GLY A 137 15.16 -0.61 -34.07
N VAL A 138 15.93 -1.49 -34.71
CA VAL A 138 15.75 -2.96 -34.68
C VAL A 138 17.09 -3.64 -35.02
N ILE A 139 17.54 -4.62 -34.24
CA ILE A 139 18.69 -5.48 -34.61
C ILE A 139 18.16 -6.72 -35.34
N ASP A 140 18.54 -6.88 -36.60
CA ASP A 140 18.26 -8.09 -37.39
C ASP A 140 18.89 -9.33 -36.71
N GLY A 141 18.04 -10.22 -36.19
CA GLY A 141 18.44 -11.48 -35.55
C GLY A 141 18.19 -11.56 -34.04
N ALA A 142 17.79 -10.46 -33.38
CA ALA A 142 17.40 -10.48 -31.97
C ALA A 142 16.08 -11.26 -31.76
N VAL A 143 15.99 -12.03 -30.67
CA VAL A 143 14.83 -12.87 -30.37
C VAL A 143 13.67 -12.02 -29.82
N VAL A 144 12.45 -12.28 -30.28
CA VAL A 144 11.23 -11.66 -29.74
C VAL A 144 10.81 -12.39 -28.47
N ILE A 145 10.73 -11.66 -27.37
CA ILE A 145 10.34 -12.20 -26.06
C ILE A 145 8.83 -12.11 -25.83
N LYS A 146 8.28 -13.08 -25.10
CA LYS A 146 6.91 -13.08 -24.60
C LYS A 146 6.88 -12.63 -23.16
N VAL A 147 6.10 -11.60 -22.86
CA VAL A 147 6.06 -10.98 -21.53
C VAL A 147 4.65 -11.03 -20.96
N GLY A 148 4.49 -11.65 -19.80
CA GLY A 148 3.26 -11.71 -19.03
C GLY A 148 3.31 -10.76 -17.84
N ILE A 149 2.33 -9.87 -17.73
CA ILE A 149 2.23 -8.86 -16.67
C ILE A 149 0.90 -9.04 -15.93
N ALA A 150 0.95 -9.28 -14.62
CA ALA A 150 -0.23 -9.12 -13.78
C ALA A 150 -0.17 -7.74 -13.10
N PHE A 151 -0.99 -6.79 -13.54
CA PHE A 151 -0.95 -5.42 -13.03
C PHE A 151 -2.10 -5.14 -12.05
N LEU A 152 -1.75 -4.70 -10.85
CA LEU A 152 -2.68 -4.27 -9.80
C LEU A 152 -2.54 -2.75 -9.59
N PRO A 153 -3.40 -1.92 -10.21
CA PRO A 153 -3.43 -0.50 -9.93
C PRO A 153 -3.97 -0.26 -8.52
N GLY A 154 -3.44 0.75 -7.83
CA GLY A 154 -3.48 0.67 -6.37
C GLY A 154 -3.25 1.92 -5.55
N ALA A 155 -2.88 3.03 -6.19
CA ALA A 155 -2.72 4.32 -5.49
C ALA A 155 -4.06 5.04 -5.25
N ASP A 156 -5.13 4.68 -5.96
CA ASP A 156 -6.43 5.36 -5.88
C ASP A 156 -7.52 4.48 -5.25
N ARG A 157 -8.11 4.92 -4.14
CA ARG A 157 -9.12 4.15 -3.39
C ARG A 157 -10.39 3.83 -4.22
N PRO A 158 -10.99 4.77 -4.97
CA PRO A 158 -12.05 4.48 -5.93
C PRO A 158 -11.68 3.39 -6.96
N GLU A 159 -10.48 3.44 -7.53
CA GLU A 159 -10.01 2.41 -8.47
C GLU A 159 -9.92 1.05 -7.79
N VAL A 160 -9.31 0.96 -6.61
CA VAL A 160 -9.22 -0.28 -5.82
C VAL A 160 -10.60 -0.83 -5.45
N ASN A 161 -11.54 0.04 -5.04
CA ASN A 161 -12.91 -0.39 -4.74
C ASN A 161 -13.61 -0.97 -5.97
N ARG A 162 -13.39 -0.40 -7.17
CA ARG A 162 -13.93 -0.95 -8.43
C ARG A 162 -13.31 -2.31 -8.74
N LEU A 163 -12.00 -2.47 -8.60
CA LEU A 163 -11.33 -3.76 -8.83
C LEU A 163 -11.92 -4.84 -7.91
N GLU A 164 -12.11 -4.51 -6.63
CA GLU A 164 -12.66 -5.44 -5.63
C GLU A 164 -14.13 -5.81 -5.94
N GLN A 165 -14.93 -4.88 -6.46
CA GLN A 165 -16.30 -5.17 -6.93
C GLN A 165 -16.35 -6.18 -8.08
N PHE A 166 -15.31 -6.24 -8.91
CA PHE A 166 -15.21 -7.18 -10.03
C PHE A 166 -14.40 -8.45 -9.69
N ASP A 167 -14.34 -8.82 -8.40
CA ASP A 167 -13.61 -9.99 -7.88
C ASP A 167 -12.12 -10.01 -8.29
N MET A 168 -11.53 -8.85 -8.62
CA MET A 168 -10.16 -8.72 -9.15
C MET A 168 -9.88 -9.58 -10.40
N THR A 169 -10.91 -10.15 -11.06
CA THR A 169 -10.76 -11.21 -12.07
C THR A 169 -11.84 -11.26 -13.15
N GLY A 170 -12.98 -10.56 -12.98
CA GLY A 170 -14.17 -10.77 -13.83
C GLY A 170 -14.11 -10.18 -15.25
N LYS A 171 -13.12 -9.35 -15.58
CA LYS A 171 -12.92 -8.77 -16.93
C LYS A 171 -11.47 -8.95 -17.38
N GLU A 172 -11.24 -9.08 -18.68
CA GLU A 172 -9.90 -8.94 -19.23
C GLU A 172 -9.32 -7.58 -18.78
N PRO A 173 -8.09 -7.54 -18.27
CA PRO A 173 -7.49 -6.30 -17.78
C PRO A 173 -7.22 -5.36 -18.96
N ASP A 174 -7.27 -4.06 -18.68
CA ASP A 174 -6.86 -3.03 -19.64
C ASP A 174 -5.40 -3.28 -20.04
N GLN A 175 -5.17 -3.46 -21.34
CA GLN A 175 -3.85 -3.77 -21.89
C GLN A 175 -2.89 -2.58 -21.85
N GLN A 176 -3.35 -1.39 -21.46
CA GLN A 176 -2.60 -0.14 -21.54
C GLN A 176 -2.17 0.16 -22.99
N ASP A 177 -1.56 1.32 -23.21
CA ASP A 177 -1.04 1.65 -24.52
C ASP A 177 0.24 0.85 -24.87
N ALA A 178 0.61 0.85 -26.15
CA ALA A 178 1.79 0.12 -26.62
C ALA A 178 3.09 0.65 -26.00
N MET A 179 3.17 1.96 -25.72
CA MET A 179 4.37 2.58 -25.17
C MET A 179 4.61 2.13 -23.72
N TRP A 180 3.57 2.18 -22.91
CA TRP A 180 3.55 1.71 -21.54
C TRP A 180 3.98 0.24 -21.47
N ARG A 181 3.42 -0.61 -22.35
CA ARG A 181 3.75 -2.05 -22.39
C ARG A 181 5.23 -2.29 -22.72
N VAL A 182 5.74 -1.61 -23.74
CA VAL A 182 7.14 -1.75 -24.17
C VAL A 182 8.11 -1.25 -23.09
N ASN A 183 7.87 -0.06 -22.54
CA ASN A 183 8.73 0.52 -21.51
C ASN A 183 8.71 -0.30 -20.21
N THR A 184 7.52 -0.78 -19.83
CA THR A 184 7.38 -1.65 -18.66
C THR A 184 8.12 -2.96 -18.88
N ALA A 185 7.92 -3.63 -20.02
CA ALA A 185 8.61 -4.87 -20.36
C ALA A 185 10.14 -4.68 -20.40
N ALA A 186 10.64 -3.55 -20.90
CA ALA A 186 12.06 -3.24 -20.88
C ALA A 186 12.61 -3.13 -19.45
N ALA A 187 11.86 -2.50 -18.54
CA ALA A 187 12.23 -2.42 -17.13
C ALA A 187 12.25 -3.81 -16.43
N LEU A 188 11.49 -4.79 -16.93
CA LEU A 188 11.49 -6.16 -16.42
C LEU A 188 12.77 -6.95 -16.78
N LEU A 189 13.55 -6.48 -17.76
CA LEU A 189 14.83 -7.10 -18.11
C LEU A 189 15.92 -6.88 -17.05
N SER A 190 15.69 -5.94 -16.13
CA SER A 190 16.56 -5.72 -14.98
C SER A 190 16.05 -6.44 -13.74
N VAL A 191 16.97 -6.93 -12.92
CA VAL A 191 16.71 -7.44 -11.56
C VAL A 191 17.20 -6.41 -10.55
N PHE A 192 16.54 -6.39 -9.40
CA PHE A 192 16.87 -5.53 -8.28
C PHE A 192 17.33 -6.42 -7.13
N ASP A 193 18.55 -6.18 -6.67
CA ASP A 193 19.16 -6.81 -5.51
C ASP A 193 19.49 -5.73 -4.46
N VAL A 194 19.77 -6.11 -3.22
CA VAL A 194 20.07 -5.21 -2.11
C VAL A 194 21.50 -5.40 -1.63
N ASP A 195 22.30 -4.34 -1.70
CA ASP A 195 23.69 -4.38 -1.24
C ASP A 195 23.80 -4.40 0.30
N LYS A 196 25.02 -4.53 0.84
CA LYS A 196 25.27 -4.52 2.30
C LYS A 196 24.88 -3.23 2.99
N GLN A 197 24.68 -2.15 2.24
CA GLN A 197 24.23 -0.88 2.77
C GLN A 197 22.71 -0.78 2.70
N LEU A 198 21.96 -1.82 2.33
CA LEU A 198 20.53 -1.77 2.07
C LEU A 198 20.15 -0.80 0.92
N SER A 199 21.06 -0.60 -0.05
CA SER A 199 20.76 0.12 -1.28
C SER A 199 20.27 -0.84 -2.35
N VAL A 200 19.29 -0.42 -3.12
CA VAL A 200 18.80 -1.18 -4.27
C VAL A 200 19.81 -1.06 -5.42
N VAL A 201 20.41 -2.18 -5.83
CA VAL A 201 21.32 -2.32 -6.96
C VAL A 201 20.59 -3.00 -8.11
N GLN A 202 20.70 -2.41 -9.30
CA GLN A 202 20.07 -2.93 -10.51
C GLN A 202 21.07 -3.72 -11.35
N SER A 203 20.74 -4.95 -11.71
CA SER A 203 21.53 -5.82 -12.58
C SER A 203 20.76 -6.17 -13.85
N ASP A 204 21.43 -6.16 -15.00
CA ASP A 204 20.81 -6.51 -16.28
C ASP A 204 20.75 -8.04 -16.48
N GLN A 205 19.58 -8.55 -16.91
CA GLN A 205 19.34 -9.97 -17.22
C GLN A 205 19.02 -10.22 -18.69
N THR A 206 19.18 -9.22 -19.57
CA THR A 206 18.82 -9.32 -20.99
C THR A 206 19.36 -10.59 -21.65
N ALA A 207 20.64 -10.91 -21.44
CA ALA A 207 21.28 -12.09 -22.05
C ALA A 207 20.67 -13.43 -21.59
N LYS A 208 20.34 -13.56 -20.29
CA LYS A 208 19.72 -14.80 -19.76
C LYS A 208 18.30 -14.98 -20.29
N ILE A 209 17.56 -13.87 -20.46
CA ILE A 209 16.21 -13.89 -21.01
C ILE A 209 16.25 -14.23 -22.50
N ALA A 210 17.21 -13.69 -23.25
CA ALA A 210 17.44 -14.05 -24.65
C ALA A 210 17.67 -15.56 -24.81
N GLU A 211 18.51 -16.16 -23.95
CA GLU A 211 18.77 -17.60 -23.96
C GLU A 211 17.48 -18.42 -23.72
N ARG A 212 16.67 -18.05 -22.72
CA ARG A 212 15.38 -18.72 -22.46
C ARG A 212 14.43 -18.62 -23.65
N ALA A 213 14.31 -17.45 -24.27
CA ALA A 213 13.46 -17.25 -25.44
C ALA A 213 13.93 -18.08 -26.65
N HIS A 214 15.24 -18.22 -26.84
CA HIS A 214 15.81 -19.11 -27.84
C HIS A 214 15.48 -20.59 -27.55
N GLN A 215 15.56 -21.03 -26.30
CA GLN A 215 15.20 -22.39 -25.89
C GLN A 215 13.71 -22.69 -26.13
N ARG A 216 12.80 -21.76 -25.76
CA ARG A 216 11.36 -21.87 -26.04
C ARG A 216 11.06 -21.99 -27.52
N ARG A 217 11.78 -21.24 -28.36
CA ARG A 217 11.63 -21.34 -29.82
C ARG A 217 12.11 -22.69 -30.37
N ALA A 218 13.17 -23.25 -29.79
CA ALA A 218 13.73 -24.52 -30.20
C ALA A 218 12.89 -25.73 -29.74
N SER A 219 12.13 -25.61 -28.65
CA SER A 219 11.32 -26.71 -28.08
C SER A 219 9.93 -26.87 -28.70
N ARG A 220 9.48 -25.95 -29.56
CA ARG A 220 8.19 -26.07 -30.27
C ARG A 220 8.30 -27.03 -31.48
N PRO A 221 7.55 -28.15 -31.51
CA PRO A 221 7.47 -28.99 -32.69
C PRO A 221 6.55 -28.32 -33.73
N ASP A 222 7.09 -28.09 -34.92
CA ASP A 222 6.44 -27.64 -36.16
C ASP A 222 5.79 -26.25 -36.21
N PHE A 223 6.48 -25.31 -36.88
CA PHE A 223 5.86 -24.49 -37.91
C PHE A 223 6.87 -24.24 -39.03
N LEU A 224 6.41 -24.47 -40.27
CA LEU A 224 7.13 -24.39 -41.54
C LEU A 224 8.25 -23.34 -41.55
N VAL A 225 9.49 -23.82 -41.59
CA VAL A 225 10.62 -23.03 -42.08
C VAL A 225 10.25 -22.64 -43.52
N SER A 226 9.80 -21.40 -43.71
CA SER A 226 9.69 -20.83 -45.05
C SER A 226 11.07 -20.97 -45.68
N LYS A 227 11.11 -21.62 -46.84
CA LYS A 227 12.32 -22.00 -47.59
C LYS A 227 13.13 -20.80 -48.14
N ASP A 228 12.84 -19.58 -47.71
CA ASP A 228 13.50 -18.37 -48.21
C ASP A 228 14.75 -17.96 -47.42
N ASN A 229 15.04 -18.58 -46.27
CA ASN A 229 16.26 -18.27 -45.50
C ASN A 229 17.49 -19.12 -45.89
N ALA A 230 17.44 -19.87 -47.00
CA ALA A 230 18.56 -20.68 -47.46
C ALA A 230 19.69 -19.87 -48.15
N LEU A 231 19.51 -18.57 -48.39
CA LEU A 231 20.49 -17.72 -49.10
C LEU A 231 21.38 -16.84 -48.20
N THR A 232 21.27 -16.92 -46.87
CA THR A 232 22.08 -16.10 -45.93
C THR A 232 23.10 -16.92 -45.12
N ARG A 233 23.54 -18.06 -45.65
CA ARG A 233 24.54 -18.93 -44.98
C ARG A 233 25.99 -18.44 -45.04
N ASP A 234 26.25 -17.27 -45.64
CA ASP A 234 27.61 -16.75 -45.87
C ASP A 234 27.97 -15.48 -45.07
N ARG A 235 27.37 -15.27 -43.89
CA ARG A 235 27.72 -14.17 -42.95
C ARG A 235 28.06 -14.67 -41.54
N GLY A 236 28.87 -15.72 -41.46
CA GLY A 236 29.19 -16.45 -40.22
C GLY A 236 29.98 -15.70 -39.12
N SER A 237 30.34 -14.42 -39.29
CA SER A 237 31.10 -13.68 -38.26
C SER A 237 30.39 -12.50 -37.61
N ARG A 238 29.24 -12.02 -38.14
CA ARG A 238 28.48 -10.90 -37.52
C ARG A 238 27.34 -11.36 -36.59
N PHE A 239 26.82 -12.58 -36.79
CA PHE A 239 25.71 -13.11 -35.99
C PHE A 239 26.06 -13.49 -34.54
N LYS A 240 27.34 -13.65 -34.19
CA LYS A 240 27.74 -13.93 -32.79
C LYS A 240 27.58 -12.73 -31.85
N SER A 241 27.52 -11.49 -32.37
CA SER A 241 27.46 -10.28 -31.52
C SER A 241 26.05 -9.89 -31.06
N HIS A 242 25.01 -10.60 -31.53
CA HIS A 242 23.61 -10.25 -31.30
C HIS A 242 22.80 -11.34 -30.57
N GLN A 243 23.45 -12.38 -30.04
CA GLN A 243 22.78 -13.42 -29.23
C GLN A 243 22.29 -12.90 -27.87
N ASP A 244 22.87 -11.82 -27.37
CA ASP A 244 22.54 -11.22 -26.08
C ASP A 244 21.45 -10.13 -26.19
N ALA A 245 20.89 -9.90 -27.39
CA ALA A 245 19.90 -8.86 -27.64
C ALA A 245 18.49 -9.44 -27.74
N VAL A 246 17.51 -8.71 -27.20
CA VAL A 246 16.09 -9.05 -27.28
C VAL A 246 15.31 -7.95 -27.98
N THR A 247 14.21 -8.35 -28.62
CA THR A 247 13.24 -7.45 -29.26
C THR A 247 11.96 -7.48 -28.45
N ILE A 248 11.48 -6.31 -28.01
CA ILE A 248 10.22 -6.18 -27.27
C ILE A 248 9.14 -5.75 -28.24
N ASP A 249 8.24 -6.66 -28.58
CA ASP A 249 7.05 -6.35 -29.38
C ASP A 249 5.86 -6.13 -28.45
N SER A 250 5.22 -4.96 -28.54
CA SER A 250 4.01 -4.64 -27.78
C SER A 250 2.88 -5.67 -27.94
N ALA A 251 2.79 -6.36 -29.08
CA ALA A 251 1.79 -7.41 -29.31
C ALA A 251 2.06 -8.70 -28.52
N GLU A 252 3.32 -8.96 -28.16
CA GLU A 252 3.76 -10.11 -27.36
C GLU A 252 3.90 -9.77 -25.86
N VAL A 253 3.58 -8.52 -25.47
CA VAL A 253 3.40 -8.10 -24.08
C VAL A 253 1.92 -8.15 -23.73
N ARG A 254 1.54 -9.06 -22.82
CA ARG A 254 0.15 -9.27 -22.39
C ARG A 254 -0.02 -8.93 -20.92
N ILE A 255 -1.05 -8.14 -20.63
CA ILE A 255 -1.51 -7.93 -19.26
C ILE A 255 -2.59 -8.99 -18.97
N THR A 256 -2.42 -9.78 -17.91
CA THR A 256 -3.30 -10.89 -17.56
C THR A 256 -3.67 -10.86 -16.08
N ASN A 257 -4.80 -11.48 -15.70
CA ASN A 257 -5.22 -11.58 -14.30
C ASN A 257 -4.49 -12.71 -13.53
N ASP A 258 -3.90 -13.65 -14.26
CA ASP A 258 -3.15 -14.81 -13.75
C ASP A 258 -1.99 -15.14 -14.72
N LEU A 259 -0.85 -15.49 -14.14
CA LEU A 259 0.40 -15.84 -14.83
C LEU A 259 0.63 -17.37 -14.86
N CYS A 260 -0.37 -18.18 -14.47
CA CYS A 260 -0.25 -19.64 -14.39
C CYS A 260 -0.61 -20.39 -15.69
N GLY A 261 -1.17 -19.73 -16.72
CA GLY A 261 -1.70 -20.40 -17.92
C GLY A 261 -0.87 -20.30 -19.20
N ASP A 262 0.03 -19.32 -19.31
CA ASP A 262 0.74 -18.99 -20.56
C ASP A 262 2.26 -19.16 -20.38
N ASP A 263 2.93 -19.64 -21.45
CA ASP A 263 4.39 -19.82 -21.49
C ASP A 263 5.09 -18.50 -21.86
N PHE A 264 5.39 -17.70 -20.83
CA PHE A 264 6.07 -16.41 -20.94
C PHE A 264 7.57 -16.55 -20.67
N ASP A 265 8.39 -15.82 -21.44
CA ASP A 265 9.84 -15.71 -21.19
C ASP A 265 10.13 -14.87 -19.94
N VAL A 266 9.27 -13.86 -19.71
CA VAL A 266 9.30 -12.97 -18.54
C VAL A 266 7.90 -12.89 -17.98
N SER A 267 7.76 -13.17 -16.69
CA SER A 267 6.50 -12.99 -15.94
C SER A 267 6.76 -12.10 -14.73
N SER A 268 5.87 -11.14 -14.47
CA SER A 268 5.98 -10.28 -13.29
C SER A 268 4.61 -9.79 -12.83
N THR A 269 4.42 -9.76 -11.52
CA THR A 269 3.27 -9.09 -10.89
C THR A 269 3.68 -7.69 -10.46
N LEU A 270 2.98 -6.68 -10.95
CA LEU A 270 3.26 -5.27 -10.72
C LEU A 270 2.17 -4.69 -9.83
N ILE A 271 2.56 -4.17 -8.67
CA ILE A 271 1.64 -3.60 -7.69
C ILE A 271 1.95 -2.10 -7.55
N GLU A 272 0.98 -1.28 -7.92
CA GLU A 272 1.08 0.17 -7.79
C GLU A 272 0.92 0.59 -6.33
N VAL A 273 1.86 1.41 -5.85
CA VAL A 273 1.91 1.95 -4.49
C VAL A 273 2.21 3.45 -4.52
N ASP A 274 1.94 4.13 -3.41
CA ASP A 274 2.45 5.49 -3.18
C ASP A 274 3.96 5.43 -2.96
N GLY A 275 4.70 5.90 -3.97
CA GLY A 275 6.15 5.81 -3.96
C GLY A 275 6.80 6.62 -2.85
N GLY A 276 6.20 7.75 -2.46
CA GLY A 276 6.73 8.61 -1.40
C GLY A 276 6.71 7.88 -0.06
N SER A 277 5.55 7.33 0.33
CA SER A 277 5.40 6.59 1.58
C SER A 277 6.26 5.33 1.62
N LEU A 278 6.36 4.56 0.53
CA LEU A 278 7.20 3.36 0.52
C LEU A 278 8.70 3.69 0.61
N ILE A 279 9.17 4.72 -0.11
CA ILE A 279 10.57 5.13 -0.06
C ILE A 279 10.93 5.66 1.33
N SER A 280 10.09 6.51 1.94
CA SER A 280 10.33 7.00 3.30
C SER A 280 10.44 5.86 4.31
N LEU A 281 9.51 4.90 4.24
CA LEU A 281 9.54 3.71 5.10
C LEU A 281 10.85 2.92 4.91
N MET A 282 11.26 2.66 3.67
CA MET A 282 12.50 1.91 3.37
C MET A 282 13.76 2.68 3.82
N VAL A 283 13.81 3.99 3.63
CA VAL A 283 14.95 4.83 4.03
C VAL A 283 15.05 4.90 5.56
N HIS A 284 13.94 5.08 6.27
CA HIS A 284 13.93 5.06 7.74
C HIS A 284 14.29 3.67 8.29
N TYR A 285 13.79 2.60 7.67
CA TYR A 285 14.18 1.22 8.02
C TYR A 285 15.69 1.01 7.87
N ARG A 286 16.26 1.45 6.74
CA ARG A 286 17.71 1.40 6.51
C ARG A 286 18.48 2.24 7.54
N LYS A 287 18.01 3.45 7.86
CA LYS A 287 18.60 4.32 8.88
C LYS A 287 18.63 3.64 10.25
N LEU A 288 17.58 2.89 10.59
CA LEU A 288 17.51 2.12 11.83
C LEU A 288 18.53 0.98 11.85
N VAL A 289 18.55 0.14 10.80
CA VAL A 289 19.41 -1.05 10.74
C VAL A 289 20.90 -0.70 10.64
N LEU A 290 21.27 0.31 9.85
CA LEU A 290 22.68 0.71 9.67
C LEU A 290 23.26 1.45 10.89
N ARG A 291 22.40 2.03 11.75
CA ARG A 291 22.83 2.72 12.98
C ARG A 291 23.17 1.78 14.13
N ALA A 292 23.16 0.45 13.92
CA ALA A 292 23.52 -0.59 14.90
C ALA A 292 25.00 -0.58 15.38
N GLY A 293 25.68 0.57 15.34
CA GLY A 293 26.93 0.84 16.07
C GLY A 293 26.66 1.19 17.54
N PRO A 294 27.66 1.66 18.32
CA PRO A 294 27.56 1.80 19.77
C PRO A 294 26.37 2.72 20.16
N ASP A 295 25.34 2.09 20.73
CA ASP A 295 24.11 2.57 21.34
C ASP A 295 23.66 4.00 20.95
N PRO A 296 22.88 4.16 19.87
CA PRO A 296 22.10 5.39 19.71
C PRO A 296 21.18 5.58 20.94
N PRO A 297 21.01 6.82 21.44
CA PRO A 297 20.15 7.08 22.58
C PRO A 297 18.75 6.52 22.37
N PHE A 298 18.13 5.99 23.43
CA PHE A 298 16.78 5.40 23.38
C PHE A 298 15.78 6.33 22.68
N GLU A 299 15.76 7.61 23.04
CA GLU A 299 14.81 8.58 22.47
C GLU A 299 14.96 8.73 20.95
N VAL A 300 16.19 8.71 20.43
CA VAL A 300 16.42 8.79 18.97
C VAL A 300 15.90 7.55 18.26
N THR A 301 16.09 6.36 18.85
CA THR A 301 15.59 5.10 18.29
C THR A 301 14.06 5.04 18.37
N ARG A 302 13.49 5.51 19.47
CA ARG A 302 12.06 5.62 19.68
C ARG A 302 11.41 6.56 18.65
N GLU A 303 11.94 7.76 18.48
CA GLU A 303 11.44 8.74 17.51
C GLU A 303 11.50 8.19 16.08
N LEU A 304 12.59 7.49 15.72
CA LEU A 304 12.71 6.86 14.40
C LEU A 304 11.66 5.76 14.21
N LEU A 305 11.43 4.91 15.21
CA LEU A 305 10.39 3.87 15.13
C LEU A 305 8.98 4.46 15.08
N GLU A 306 8.69 5.50 15.86
CA GLU A 306 7.41 6.21 15.80
C GLU A 306 7.20 6.82 14.40
N THR A 307 8.26 7.37 13.80
CA THR A 307 8.24 7.89 12.42
C THR A 307 7.99 6.77 11.40
N MET A 308 8.63 5.61 11.55
CA MET A 308 8.41 4.46 10.68
C MET A 308 6.99 3.90 10.78
N ILE A 309 6.42 3.85 11.99
CA ILE A 309 5.02 3.44 12.18
C ILE A 309 4.09 4.45 11.50
N GLU A 310 4.39 5.75 11.57
CA GLU A 310 3.62 6.77 10.86
C GLU A 310 3.74 6.62 9.33
N ASP A 311 4.93 6.32 8.82
CA ASP A 311 5.13 6.02 7.40
C ASP A 311 4.36 4.77 6.96
N ALA A 312 4.31 3.73 7.81
CA ALA A 312 3.48 2.56 7.59
C ALA A 312 1.98 2.92 7.52
N ARG A 313 1.48 3.78 8.42
CA ARG A 313 0.09 4.27 8.38
C ARG A 313 -0.20 5.08 7.11
N ARG A 314 0.73 5.97 6.71
CA ARG A 314 0.61 6.70 5.44
C ARG A 314 0.56 5.74 4.27
N LEU A 315 1.40 4.71 4.26
CA LEU A 315 1.38 3.67 3.23
C LEU A 315 0.02 2.93 3.22
N CYS A 316 -0.55 2.65 4.40
CA CYS A 316 -1.88 2.05 4.53
C CYS A 316 -2.97 2.88 3.85
N VAL A 317 -2.97 4.18 4.11
CA VAL A 317 -3.97 5.11 3.58
C VAL A 317 -3.76 5.37 2.08
N ARG A 318 -2.50 5.55 1.65
CA ARG A 318 -2.14 5.99 0.29
C ARG A 318 -1.94 4.85 -0.71
N SER A 319 -1.74 3.63 -0.24
CA SER A 319 -1.62 2.42 -1.08
C SER A 319 -2.70 1.41 -0.74
N PRO A 320 -4.00 1.77 -0.85
CA PRO A 320 -5.10 0.94 -0.38
C PRO A 320 -5.09 -0.47 -0.95
N ILE A 321 -4.53 -0.69 -2.15
CA ILE A 321 -4.42 -2.03 -2.75
C ILE A 321 -3.68 -3.02 -1.86
N LEU A 322 -2.61 -2.60 -1.19
CA LEU A 322 -1.77 -3.46 -0.36
C LEU A 322 -2.52 -3.95 0.88
N PHE A 323 -3.50 -3.15 1.32
CA PHE A 323 -4.26 -3.36 2.54
C PHE A 323 -5.69 -3.82 2.26
N ARG A 324 -5.94 -4.37 1.05
CA ARG A 324 -7.16 -5.11 0.76
C ARG A 324 -7.01 -6.59 1.06
N MET A 325 -8.02 -7.18 1.70
CA MET A 325 -8.03 -8.62 1.95
C MET A 325 -8.00 -9.41 0.63
N SER A 326 -8.71 -8.94 -0.38
CA SER A 326 -8.74 -9.52 -1.73
C SER A 326 -7.37 -9.55 -2.43
N THR A 327 -6.47 -8.61 -2.12
CA THR A 327 -5.11 -8.56 -2.68
C THR A 327 -4.20 -9.66 -2.10
N ARG A 328 -4.45 -10.15 -0.88
CA ARG A 328 -3.62 -11.18 -0.22
C ARG A 328 -3.41 -12.39 -1.12
N THR A 329 -4.49 -12.93 -1.66
CA THR A 329 -4.46 -14.10 -2.56
C THR A 329 -3.65 -13.86 -3.84
N LYS A 330 -3.62 -12.62 -4.34
CA LYS A 330 -2.82 -12.23 -5.51
C LYS A 330 -1.34 -12.14 -5.16
N ILE A 331 -0.99 -11.57 -4.00
CA ILE A 331 0.40 -11.55 -3.53
C ILE A 331 0.91 -12.97 -3.30
N ILE A 332 0.14 -13.83 -2.63
CA ILE A 332 0.50 -15.25 -2.39
C ILE A 332 0.88 -15.95 -3.70
N LYS A 333 0.02 -15.85 -4.72
CA LYS A 333 0.18 -16.54 -6.01
C LYS A 333 1.05 -15.79 -7.02
N SER A 334 1.58 -14.61 -6.65
CA SER A 334 2.33 -13.75 -7.57
C SER A 334 3.71 -14.33 -7.91
N LYS A 335 4.24 -13.92 -9.06
CA LYS A 335 5.59 -14.25 -9.53
C LYS A 335 6.38 -12.98 -9.75
N ASN A 336 7.64 -12.94 -9.30
CA ASN A 336 8.56 -11.80 -9.51
C ASN A 336 7.88 -10.46 -9.21
N THR A 337 7.40 -10.33 -7.97
CA THR A 337 6.52 -9.25 -7.54
C THR A 337 7.30 -7.94 -7.41
N ARG A 338 6.79 -6.87 -8.03
CA ARG A 338 7.41 -5.54 -8.04
C ARG A 338 6.45 -4.50 -7.48
N TYR A 339 6.96 -3.70 -6.57
CA TYR A 339 6.26 -2.59 -5.95
C TYR A 339 6.79 -1.29 -6.53
N GLY A 340 5.90 -0.42 -6.99
CA GLY A 340 6.33 0.73 -7.77
C GLY A 340 5.23 1.73 -8.11
N VAL A 341 5.60 2.73 -8.89
CA VAL A 341 4.70 3.83 -9.29
C VAL A 341 4.31 3.65 -10.75
N ASN A 342 3.01 3.72 -11.01
CA ASN A 342 2.50 3.75 -12.37
C ASN A 342 2.58 5.17 -12.91
N THR A 343 3.18 5.34 -14.08
CA THR A 343 3.22 6.63 -14.79
C THR A 343 2.72 6.46 -16.21
N PRO A 344 2.34 7.56 -16.90
CA PRO A 344 1.90 7.47 -18.30
C PRO A 344 2.89 6.75 -19.22
N ASP A 345 4.19 6.83 -18.92
CA ASP A 345 5.25 6.22 -19.73
C ASP A 345 5.48 4.73 -19.44
N GLY A 346 4.94 4.18 -18.36
CA GLY A 346 5.26 2.84 -17.88
C GLY A 346 5.30 2.71 -16.35
N PHE A 347 5.44 1.48 -15.88
CA PHE A 347 5.61 1.15 -14.46
C PHE A 347 7.08 1.29 -14.03
N SER A 348 7.33 2.08 -12.98
CA SER A 348 8.66 2.24 -12.38
C SER A 348 8.76 1.47 -11.08
N THR A 349 9.65 0.47 -11.03
CA THR A 349 9.89 -0.34 -9.84
C THR A 349 10.70 0.44 -8.80
N ILE A 350 10.22 0.46 -7.55
CA ILE A 350 10.95 0.96 -6.38
C ILE A 350 11.69 -0.20 -5.72
N THR A 351 10.98 -1.30 -5.46
CA THR A 351 11.53 -2.50 -4.84
C THR A 351 10.83 -3.75 -5.35
N THR A 352 11.39 -4.91 -5.05
CA THR A 352 10.87 -6.24 -5.41
C THR A 352 10.65 -7.06 -4.15
N SER A 353 9.81 -8.09 -4.23
CA SER A 353 9.63 -9.05 -3.13
C SER A 353 10.97 -9.66 -2.69
N LYS A 354 11.83 -10.04 -3.64
CA LYS A 354 13.22 -10.45 -3.36
C LYS A 354 14.06 -9.37 -2.67
N GLY A 355 13.97 -8.11 -3.08
CA GLY A 355 14.68 -7.02 -2.41
C GLY A 355 14.21 -6.79 -0.97
N ILE A 356 12.92 -6.99 -0.71
CA ILE A 356 12.35 -6.94 0.64
C ILE A 356 12.85 -8.13 1.48
N GLN A 357 12.87 -9.33 0.93
CA GLN A 357 13.43 -10.54 1.55
C GLN A 357 14.89 -10.33 1.97
N GLU A 358 15.72 -9.77 1.09
CA GLU A 358 17.12 -9.44 1.38
C GLU A 358 17.24 -8.36 2.47
N THR A 359 16.35 -7.36 2.45
CA THR A 359 16.28 -6.31 3.49
C THR A 359 15.96 -6.89 4.88
N ILE A 360 14.98 -7.80 4.96
CA ILE A 360 14.64 -8.52 6.20
C ILE A 360 15.82 -9.36 6.68
N SER A 361 16.50 -10.05 5.76
CA SER A 361 17.64 -10.91 6.07
C SER A 361 18.81 -10.12 6.66
N GLN A 362 19.12 -8.96 6.07
CA GLN A 362 20.21 -8.09 6.53
C GLN A 362 19.91 -7.41 7.88
N SER A 363 18.63 -7.30 8.27
CA SER A 363 18.23 -6.67 9.53
C SER A 363 18.36 -7.56 10.79
N ALA A 364 18.74 -8.83 10.62
CA ALA A 364 18.99 -9.75 11.74
C ALA A 364 20.06 -9.26 12.71
N SER A 365 21.12 -8.61 12.21
CA SER A 365 22.20 -8.09 13.05
C SER A 365 21.69 -7.08 14.07
N TYR A 366 20.80 -6.19 13.64
CA TYR A 366 20.13 -5.22 14.50
C TYR A 366 19.16 -5.91 15.47
N PHE A 367 18.34 -6.85 15.01
CA PHE A 367 17.43 -7.56 15.90
C PHE A 367 18.16 -8.33 17.01
N ASN A 368 19.25 -9.01 16.67
CA ASN A 368 20.05 -9.77 17.64
C ASN A 368 20.82 -8.86 18.61
N SER A 369 21.11 -7.60 18.26
CA SER A 369 21.67 -6.64 19.22
C SER A 369 20.64 -6.13 20.23
N LEU A 370 19.34 -6.29 19.95
CA LEU A 370 18.24 -5.97 20.87
C LEU A 370 17.96 -7.09 21.90
N ASP A 371 18.82 -8.11 22.01
CA ASP A 371 18.61 -9.21 22.94
C ASP A 371 18.97 -8.81 24.40
N PRO A 372 18.25 -9.28 25.43
CA PRO A 372 18.23 -8.72 26.79
C PRO A 372 19.43 -9.06 27.67
N THR A 373 20.58 -9.39 27.09
CA THR A 373 21.77 -9.72 27.87
C THR A 373 22.54 -8.49 28.38
N SER A 374 22.22 -7.27 27.90
CA SER A 374 23.07 -6.09 28.16
C SER A 374 22.38 -4.72 28.36
N SER A 375 21.08 -4.55 28.08
CA SER A 375 20.39 -3.26 28.23
C SER A 375 19.18 -3.34 29.17
N SER A 376 18.67 -2.20 29.65
CA SER A 376 17.53 -2.19 30.58
C SER A 376 16.28 -2.80 29.92
N ASP A 377 15.77 -3.89 30.49
CA ASP A 377 14.64 -4.70 29.98
C ASP A 377 13.46 -3.89 29.41
N LYS A 378 13.14 -2.73 30.01
CA LYS A 378 12.02 -1.86 29.59
C LYS A 378 12.21 -1.22 28.20
N THR A 379 13.43 -0.84 27.85
CA THR A 379 13.74 -0.19 26.58
C THR A 379 13.60 -1.18 25.43
N GLN A 380 14.13 -2.38 25.59
CA GLN A 380 13.99 -3.46 24.59
C GLN A 380 12.56 -3.96 24.50
N ALA A 381 11.83 -4.04 25.62
CA ALA A 381 10.40 -4.37 25.62
C ALA A 381 9.56 -3.38 24.79
N PHE A 382 10.02 -2.13 24.61
CA PHE A 382 9.37 -1.15 23.75
C PHE A 382 9.79 -1.25 22.28
N ILE A 383 11.10 -1.36 22.02
CA ILE A 383 11.70 -1.33 20.68
C ILE A 383 11.40 -2.60 19.89
N ARG A 384 11.61 -3.77 20.51
CA ARG A 384 11.56 -5.07 19.82
C ARG A 384 10.18 -5.36 19.20
N PRO A 385 9.05 -5.16 19.89
CA PRO A 385 7.73 -5.39 19.28
C PRO A 385 7.44 -4.47 18.10
N ARG A 386 7.80 -3.18 18.19
CA ARG A 386 7.60 -2.19 17.11
C ARG A 386 8.48 -2.48 15.90
N PHE A 387 9.72 -2.90 16.12
CA PHE A 387 10.57 -3.37 15.04
C PHE A 387 9.96 -4.59 14.34
N LEU A 388 9.44 -5.55 15.11
CA LEU A 388 8.75 -6.72 14.55
C LEU A 388 7.46 -6.34 13.80
N GLN A 389 6.72 -5.31 14.20
CA GLN A 389 5.59 -4.80 13.39
C GLN A 389 6.05 -4.41 11.99
N MET A 390 7.22 -3.75 11.87
CA MET A 390 7.77 -3.36 10.58
C MET A 390 8.22 -4.57 9.76
N ILE A 391 8.81 -5.58 10.41
CA ILE A 391 9.11 -6.88 9.79
C ILE A 391 7.83 -7.52 9.25
N VAL A 392 6.75 -7.56 10.04
CA VAL A 392 5.47 -8.15 9.62
C VAL A 392 4.87 -7.40 8.43
N LEU A 393 4.94 -6.06 8.42
CA LEU A 393 4.53 -5.26 7.27
C LEU A 393 5.33 -5.63 6.00
N LEU A 394 6.66 -5.73 6.11
CA LEU A 394 7.52 -6.13 4.98
C LEU A 394 7.25 -7.57 4.53
N LEU A 395 7.07 -8.51 5.46
CA LEU A 395 6.71 -9.90 5.18
C LEU A 395 5.38 -10.02 4.45
N SER A 396 4.42 -9.11 4.74
CA SER A 396 3.12 -9.09 4.06
C SER A 396 3.27 -8.85 2.54
N LEU A 397 4.39 -8.29 2.10
CA LEU A 397 4.69 -8.01 0.70
C LEU A 397 5.40 -9.17 -0.01
N LEU A 398 5.64 -10.30 0.67
CA LEU A 398 6.28 -11.47 0.07
C LEU A 398 5.25 -12.44 -0.52
N ASN A 399 5.56 -12.94 -1.72
CA ASN A 399 4.88 -14.10 -2.31
C ASN A 399 5.29 -15.40 -1.60
N ASP A 400 4.66 -16.52 -1.97
CA ASP A 400 4.90 -17.81 -1.31
C ASP A 400 6.32 -18.36 -1.54
N GLU A 401 6.88 -18.12 -2.73
CA GLU A 401 8.23 -18.56 -3.11
C GLU A 401 9.29 -17.84 -2.26
N ASP A 402 9.24 -16.51 -2.21
CA ASP A 402 10.20 -15.69 -1.47
C ASP A 402 10.06 -15.87 0.05
N LEU A 403 8.85 -16.09 0.57
CA LEU A 403 8.63 -16.40 2.01
C LEU A 403 9.26 -17.74 2.38
N LYS A 404 9.10 -18.76 1.53
CA LYS A 404 9.65 -20.09 1.76
C LYS A 404 11.17 -20.10 1.80
N GLU A 405 11.83 -19.23 1.02
CA GLU A 405 13.28 -19.11 1.02
C GLU A 405 13.85 -18.59 2.37
N ILE A 406 13.07 -17.82 3.14
CA ILE A 406 13.49 -17.28 4.44
C ILE A 406 12.84 -17.99 5.63
N SER A 407 12.13 -19.09 5.42
CA SER A 407 11.30 -19.69 6.48
C SER A 407 12.11 -20.12 7.71
N GLU A 408 13.20 -20.86 7.50
CA GLU A 408 14.12 -21.30 8.57
C GLU A 408 14.76 -20.11 9.29
N PHE A 409 15.06 -19.05 8.54
CA PHE A 409 15.64 -17.83 9.08
C PHE A 409 14.65 -17.06 9.97
N LEU A 410 13.37 -16.97 9.58
CA LEU A 410 12.31 -16.35 10.38
C LEU A 410 12.08 -17.07 11.70
N GLU A 411 12.05 -18.41 11.66
CA GLU A 411 11.86 -19.24 12.84
C GLU A 411 13.05 -19.14 13.80
N THR A 412 14.28 -19.19 13.27
CA THR A 412 15.50 -19.17 14.09
C THR A 412 15.83 -17.79 14.64
N THR A 413 15.65 -16.73 13.83
CA THR A 413 16.09 -15.38 14.20
C THR A 413 14.97 -14.62 14.91
N TYR A 414 13.79 -14.54 14.29
CA TYR A 414 12.69 -13.72 14.80
C TYR A 414 11.71 -14.49 15.68
N ASN A 415 11.83 -15.83 15.77
CA ASN A 415 10.87 -16.69 16.45
C ASN A 415 9.44 -16.53 15.88
N LEU A 416 9.34 -16.38 14.56
CA LEU A 416 8.08 -16.34 13.83
C LEU A 416 7.93 -17.63 13.04
N ARG A 417 6.83 -18.35 13.23
CA ARG A 417 6.49 -19.49 12.39
C ARG A 417 6.28 -19.03 10.96
N ALA A 418 6.91 -19.72 10.02
CA ALA A 418 6.99 -19.27 8.64
C ALA A 418 6.12 -20.07 7.67
N ASP A 419 5.34 -21.04 8.16
CA ASP A 419 4.29 -21.65 7.35
C ASP A 419 3.20 -20.61 7.02
N ARG A 420 2.63 -20.74 5.82
CA ARG A 420 1.71 -19.72 5.31
C ARG A 420 0.48 -19.48 6.18
N PRO A 421 -0.19 -20.51 6.74
CA PRO A 421 -1.32 -20.31 7.64
C PRO A 421 -0.98 -19.46 8.85
N ASP A 422 0.13 -19.76 9.54
CA ASP A 422 0.57 -19.02 10.73
C ASP A 422 0.97 -17.57 10.39
N ILE A 423 1.66 -17.35 9.27
CA ILE A 423 2.03 -16.02 8.78
C ILE A 423 0.81 -15.17 8.38
N GLU A 424 -0.20 -15.75 7.72
CA GLU A 424 -1.41 -14.99 7.35
C GLU A 424 -2.25 -14.63 8.59
N LEU A 425 -2.29 -15.48 9.63
CA LEU A 425 -2.90 -15.10 10.92
C LEU A 425 -2.17 -13.93 11.57
N LEU A 426 -0.85 -13.91 11.50
CA LEU A 426 -0.05 -12.78 11.96
C LEU A 426 -0.35 -11.50 11.16
N PHE A 427 -0.50 -11.60 9.85
CA PHE A 427 -0.90 -10.45 9.03
C PHE A 427 -2.31 -9.96 9.36
N MET A 428 -3.28 -10.86 9.56
CA MET A 428 -4.63 -10.46 9.96
C MET A 428 -4.63 -9.79 11.34
N LYS A 429 -3.79 -10.24 12.27
CA LYS A 429 -3.64 -9.60 13.58
C LYS A 429 -2.98 -8.21 13.51
N VAL A 430 -1.93 -8.06 12.68
CA VAL A 430 -1.05 -6.88 12.74
C VAL A 430 -1.38 -5.84 11.68
N ILE A 431 -1.78 -6.28 10.49
CA ILE A 431 -2.00 -5.44 9.33
C ILE A 431 -3.51 -5.14 9.22
N PRO A 432 -3.91 -3.87 9.11
CA PRO A 432 -5.30 -3.44 9.03
C PRO A 432 -5.89 -3.68 7.63
N LEU A 433 -6.13 -4.95 7.29
CA LEU A 433 -6.68 -5.34 6.00
C LEU A 433 -8.20 -5.09 5.97
N MET A 434 -8.68 -4.51 4.87
CA MET A 434 -10.09 -4.14 4.69
C MET A 434 -10.69 -4.68 3.40
N SER A 435 -12.01 -4.79 3.34
CA SER A 435 -12.78 -5.09 2.11
C SER A 435 -14.01 -4.21 1.98
N ILE A 436 -14.49 -4.01 0.74
CA ILE A 436 -15.71 -3.23 0.46
C ILE A 436 -16.97 -3.79 1.14
N ASN A 437 -17.02 -5.10 1.39
CA ASN A 437 -18.12 -5.77 2.07
C ASN A 437 -17.65 -7.10 2.68
N SER A 438 -18.52 -7.69 3.49
CA SER A 438 -18.23 -8.89 4.28
C SER A 438 -18.15 -10.17 3.45
N LYS A 439 -18.89 -10.23 2.33
CA LYS A 439 -18.79 -11.32 1.36
C LYS A 439 -17.39 -11.42 0.76
N VAL A 440 -16.85 -10.29 0.29
CA VAL A 440 -15.51 -10.24 -0.31
C VAL A 440 -14.45 -10.52 0.72
N PHE A 441 -14.62 -9.99 1.95
CA PHE A 441 -13.73 -10.27 3.06
C PHE A 441 -13.58 -11.78 3.30
N LEU A 442 -14.69 -12.49 3.52
CA LEU A 442 -14.69 -13.94 3.78
C LEU A 442 -14.13 -14.75 2.59
N LYS A 443 -14.53 -14.39 1.36
CA LYS A 443 -14.09 -15.04 0.11
C LYS A 443 -12.58 -14.88 -0.13
N ALA A 444 -11.96 -13.82 0.39
CA ALA A 444 -10.53 -13.60 0.28
C ALA A 444 -9.75 -14.17 1.47
N MET A 445 -10.31 -14.04 2.69
CA MET A 445 -9.67 -14.44 3.94
C MET A 445 -9.45 -15.95 4.01
N VAL A 446 -10.49 -16.74 3.75
CA VAL A 446 -10.39 -18.18 3.90
C VAL A 446 -9.37 -18.77 2.91
N PRO A 447 -9.36 -18.44 1.61
CA PRO A 447 -8.33 -18.96 0.70
C PRO A 447 -6.93 -18.45 1.00
N ALA A 448 -6.77 -17.26 1.57
CA ALA A 448 -5.45 -16.78 2.00
C ALA A 448 -4.87 -17.67 3.10
N TYR A 449 -5.68 -18.08 4.08
CA TYR A 449 -5.28 -18.96 5.17
C TYR A 449 -5.18 -20.44 4.75
N GLU A 450 -6.22 -20.97 4.09
CA GLU A 450 -6.34 -22.39 3.74
C GLU A 450 -5.50 -22.78 2.50
N GLY A 451 -5.15 -21.83 1.63
CA GLY A 451 -4.42 -22.08 0.38
C GLY A 451 -5.27 -22.59 -0.78
N TRP A 452 -6.56 -22.89 -0.58
CA TRP A 452 -7.51 -23.27 -1.64
C TRP A 452 -8.79 -22.43 -1.61
N ASP A 453 -9.40 -22.29 -2.79
CA ASP A 453 -10.64 -21.53 -2.92
C ASP A 453 -11.80 -22.23 -2.20
N LEU A 454 -12.75 -21.44 -1.70
CA LEU A 454 -13.96 -21.96 -1.07
C LEU A 454 -14.80 -22.72 -2.11
N ASN A 455 -14.87 -24.04 -1.97
CA ASN A 455 -15.70 -24.92 -2.82
C ASN A 455 -17.22 -24.70 -2.62
N VAL A 456 -17.61 -23.93 -1.61
CA VAL A 456 -19.00 -23.60 -1.30
C VAL A 456 -19.29 -22.18 -1.78
N PRO A 457 -20.37 -21.93 -2.54
CA PRO A 457 -20.76 -20.57 -2.88
C PRO A 457 -21.06 -19.78 -1.60
N VAL A 458 -20.35 -18.67 -1.45
CA VAL A 458 -20.46 -17.76 -0.30
C VAL A 458 -21.79 -16.99 -0.39
N SER A 459 -22.86 -17.60 0.11
CA SER A 459 -24.18 -16.97 0.38
C SER A 459 -24.25 -16.50 1.83
N GLU A 460 -25.05 -15.46 2.10
CA GLU A 460 -25.23 -14.91 3.45
C GLU A 460 -25.67 -15.97 4.48
N GLU A 461 -26.48 -16.93 4.03
CA GLU A 461 -26.94 -18.07 4.83
C GLU A 461 -25.81 -18.95 5.37
N ASN A 462 -24.63 -18.93 4.75
CA ASN A 462 -23.48 -19.78 5.10
C ASN A 462 -22.37 -19.06 5.87
N TYR A 463 -22.48 -17.75 6.12
CA TYR A 463 -21.36 -16.97 6.71
C TYR A 463 -20.98 -17.45 8.10
N ASP A 464 -21.99 -17.64 8.96
CA ASP A 464 -21.78 -18.11 10.32
C ASP A 464 -21.13 -19.50 10.35
N PHE A 465 -21.58 -20.43 9.50
CA PHE A 465 -20.98 -21.76 9.40
C PHE A 465 -19.51 -21.72 8.95
N ILE A 466 -19.20 -20.93 7.91
CA ILE A 466 -17.82 -20.81 7.41
C ILE A 466 -16.93 -20.17 8.49
N TRP A 467 -17.42 -19.13 9.17
CA TRP A 467 -16.72 -18.45 10.25
C TRP A 467 -16.45 -19.38 11.44
N GLN A 468 -17.46 -20.09 11.94
CA GLN A 468 -17.29 -21.06 13.03
C GLN A 468 -16.30 -22.17 12.67
N THR A 469 -16.37 -22.68 11.44
CA THR A 469 -15.43 -23.69 10.94
C THR A 469 -14.01 -23.16 10.93
N PHE A 470 -13.82 -21.92 10.47
CA PHE A 470 -12.51 -21.27 10.46
C PHE A 470 -11.97 -21.08 11.88
N ILE A 471 -12.78 -20.58 12.84
CA ILE A 471 -12.35 -20.41 14.24
C ILE A 471 -11.97 -21.74 14.90
N GLN A 472 -12.71 -22.82 14.61
CA GLN A 472 -12.36 -24.15 15.10
C GLN A 472 -11.04 -24.66 14.49
N ARG A 473 -10.75 -24.35 13.22
CA ARG A 473 -9.51 -24.76 12.57
C ARG A 473 -8.31 -24.01 13.14
N ILE A 474 -8.36 -22.70 13.31
CA ILE A 474 -7.23 -21.95 13.89
C ILE A 474 -6.94 -22.41 15.33
N LEU A 475 -7.94 -22.86 16.08
CA LEU A 475 -7.73 -23.49 17.39
C LEU A 475 -6.89 -24.76 17.32
N MET A 476 -7.09 -25.59 16.29
CA MET A 476 -6.25 -26.79 16.08
C MET A 476 -4.79 -26.43 15.81
N HIS A 477 -4.52 -25.22 15.32
CA HIS A 477 -3.17 -24.67 15.17
C HIS A 477 -2.65 -23.97 16.45
N GLY A 478 -3.49 -23.86 17.50
CA GLY A 478 -3.14 -23.28 18.80
C GLY A 478 -3.53 -21.82 18.98
N TYR A 479 -4.43 -21.29 18.14
CA TYR A 479 -4.90 -19.92 18.23
C TYR A 479 -6.25 -19.80 18.92
N ILE A 480 -6.43 -18.76 19.73
CA ILE A 480 -7.72 -18.41 20.32
C ILE A 480 -8.03 -16.96 19.99
N LEU A 481 -9.30 -16.71 19.66
CA LEU A 481 -9.83 -15.37 19.39
C LEU A 481 -10.70 -14.91 20.57
N PRO A 482 -10.21 -13.97 21.41
CA PRO A 482 -11.01 -13.37 22.47
C PRO A 482 -12.24 -12.65 21.92
N GLY A 483 -13.32 -12.64 22.71
CA GLY A 483 -14.57 -11.97 22.36
C GLY A 483 -15.18 -11.21 23.54
N THR A 484 -15.98 -10.18 23.25
CA THR A 484 -16.76 -9.44 24.24
C THR A 484 -18.05 -10.18 24.62
N VAL A 485 -18.72 -9.70 25.67
CA VAL A 485 -20.05 -10.16 26.10
C VAL A 485 -21.04 -10.30 24.93
N ASP A 486 -21.17 -9.27 24.10
CA ASP A 486 -22.11 -9.27 22.98
C ASP A 486 -21.65 -10.11 21.79
N ALA A 487 -20.33 -10.26 21.62
CA ALA A 487 -19.75 -10.95 20.47
C ALA A 487 -19.73 -12.46 20.65
N LEU A 488 -19.64 -12.98 21.88
CA LEU A 488 -19.53 -14.42 22.11
C LEU A 488 -20.82 -15.19 21.79
N GLY A 489 -20.64 -16.45 21.39
CA GLY A 489 -21.68 -17.41 21.03
C GLY A 489 -22.68 -17.72 22.14
N SER A 490 -23.66 -18.59 21.85
CA SER A 490 -24.43 -19.30 22.88
C SER A 490 -23.92 -20.74 22.99
N VAL A 491 -24.28 -21.46 24.06
CA VAL A 491 -24.04 -22.91 24.18
C VAL A 491 -24.59 -23.63 22.93
N PRO A 492 -23.81 -24.53 22.28
CA PRO A 492 -22.53 -25.11 22.71
C PRO A 492 -21.26 -24.34 22.28
N ASN A 493 -21.38 -23.25 21.52
CA ASN A 493 -20.26 -22.51 20.92
C ASN A 493 -19.97 -21.18 21.64
N SER A 494 -20.16 -21.11 22.96
CA SER A 494 -20.03 -19.87 23.74
C SER A 494 -18.65 -19.21 23.66
N TRP A 495 -17.60 -19.96 23.31
CA TRP A 495 -16.24 -19.45 23.13
C TRP A 495 -15.96 -18.90 21.73
N ILE A 496 -16.83 -19.13 20.74
CA ILE A 496 -16.65 -18.66 19.36
C ILE A 496 -17.32 -17.30 19.22
N PRO A 497 -16.60 -16.25 18.78
CA PRO A 497 -17.22 -14.99 18.40
C PRO A 497 -18.23 -15.21 17.26
N LYS A 498 -19.45 -14.71 17.43
CA LYS A 498 -20.53 -14.77 16.44
C LYS A 498 -20.17 -13.94 15.21
N TRP A 499 -20.66 -14.37 14.06
CA TRP A 499 -20.67 -13.52 12.89
C TRP A 499 -21.71 -12.39 13.07
N PRO A 500 -21.32 -11.10 13.06
CA PRO A 500 -22.25 -10.00 13.29
C PRO A 500 -23.22 -9.84 12.12
N CYS A 501 -24.44 -9.32 12.37
CA CYS A 501 -25.45 -9.13 11.33
C CYS A 501 -24.99 -8.22 10.18
N GLU A 502 -24.19 -7.19 10.48
CA GLU A 502 -23.62 -6.30 9.46
C GLU A 502 -22.43 -6.89 8.70
N GLY A 503 -21.92 -8.04 9.18
CA GLY A 503 -20.76 -8.76 8.69
C GLY A 503 -19.43 -8.07 9.00
N ILE A 504 -18.35 -8.85 8.94
CA ILE A 504 -16.98 -8.37 9.20
C ILE A 504 -16.38 -7.85 7.89
N LYS A 505 -15.80 -6.65 7.91
CA LYS A 505 -15.21 -6.00 6.72
C LYS A 505 -13.73 -5.63 6.89
N SER A 506 -13.18 -5.86 8.08
CA SER A 506 -11.80 -5.56 8.43
C SER A 506 -11.21 -6.66 9.31
N THR A 507 -9.89 -6.74 9.35
CA THR A 507 -9.19 -7.68 10.22
C THR A 507 -9.09 -7.23 11.68
N GLY A 508 -9.69 -6.09 12.07
CA GLY A 508 -9.70 -5.63 13.47
C GLY A 508 -10.28 -6.65 14.46
N VAL A 509 -11.13 -7.57 13.98
CA VAL A 509 -11.60 -8.71 14.77
C VAL A 509 -10.46 -9.61 15.30
N PHE A 510 -9.29 -9.60 14.64
CA PHE A 510 -8.10 -10.38 14.99
C PHE A 510 -7.07 -9.64 15.84
N ASP A 511 -7.29 -8.37 16.20
CA ASP A 511 -6.33 -7.56 16.97
C ASP A 511 -5.95 -8.23 18.31
N ASN A 512 -6.92 -8.95 18.89
CA ASN A 512 -6.79 -9.63 20.17
C ASN A 512 -6.34 -11.09 20.04
N LEU A 513 -6.11 -11.61 18.82
CA LEU A 513 -5.75 -13.01 18.55
C LEU A 513 -4.53 -13.44 19.37
N GLN A 514 -4.66 -14.58 20.04
CA GLN A 514 -3.62 -15.18 20.88
C GLN A 514 -3.13 -16.49 20.30
N PHE A 515 -1.84 -16.74 20.44
CA PHE A 515 -1.21 -18.00 20.12
C PHE A 515 -0.68 -18.66 21.40
N GLN A 516 -1.10 -19.89 21.68
CA GLN A 516 -0.72 -20.60 22.91
C GLN A 516 0.76 -20.99 22.96
N GLY A 517 1.35 -21.22 21.77
CA GLY A 517 2.71 -21.73 21.66
C GLY A 517 2.86 -23.26 21.85
N SER A 518 3.81 -23.87 21.16
CA SER A 518 4.24 -25.26 21.38
C SER A 518 5.64 -25.25 21.99
N GLY A 519 5.93 -26.19 22.90
CA GLY A 519 7.10 -26.17 23.79
C GLY A 519 8.49 -25.91 23.16
N ARG A 520 9.40 -25.46 24.04
CA ARG A 520 10.73 -24.83 23.84
C ARG A 520 10.62 -23.38 23.37
N GLY A 521 10.58 -22.40 24.27
CA GLY A 521 11.06 -21.01 24.08
C GLY A 521 10.44 -20.09 23.02
N HIS A 522 9.69 -20.58 22.02
CA HIS A 522 9.31 -19.83 20.81
C HIS A 522 7.88 -19.24 20.85
N THR A 523 7.29 -19.01 22.03
CA THR A 523 5.82 -18.90 22.16
C THR A 523 5.26 -17.48 22.36
N LYS A 524 6.07 -16.51 22.79
CA LYS A 524 5.58 -15.17 23.17
C LYS A 524 5.60 -14.16 22.02
N THR A 525 6.54 -14.27 21.08
CA THR A 525 6.78 -13.22 20.07
C THR A 525 5.55 -12.86 19.25
N PHE A 526 4.78 -13.84 18.78
CA PHE A 526 3.51 -13.59 18.07
C PHE A 526 2.56 -12.70 18.88
N ASN A 527 2.47 -12.96 20.19
CA ASN A 527 1.56 -12.27 21.09
C ASN A 527 2.03 -10.84 21.39
N ASP A 528 3.34 -10.61 21.35
CA ASP A 528 3.96 -9.33 21.69
C ASP A 528 3.82 -8.28 20.58
N ILE A 529 3.63 -8.70 19.32
CA ILE A 529 3.53 -7.79 18.19
C ILE A 529 2.14 -7.11 18.21
N PRO A 530 2.07 -5.77 18.38
CA PRO A 530 0.81 -5.04 18.38
C PRO A 530 0.27 -4.81 16.96
N PRO A 531 -1.01 -4.47 16.79
CA PRO A 531 -1.56 -4.05 15.50
C PRO A 531 -1.04 -2.67 15.05
N ILE A 532 -1.07 -2.45 13.72
CA ILE A 532 -0.88 -1.11 13.12
C ILE A 532 -2.25 -0.42 13.07
N GLU A 533 -2.49 0.46 14.04
CA GLU A 533 -3.73 1.23 14.12
C GLU A 533 -3.74 2.37 13.07
N ILE A 534 -4.70 2.36 12.14
CA ILE A 534 -4.98 3.47 11.21
C ILE A 534 -6.05 4.40 11.80
N ARG A 535 -7.00 3.83 12.52
CA ARG A 535 -8.09 4.53 13.19
C ARG A 535 -8.24 3.92 14.57
N PRO A 536 -8.15 4.70 15.65
CA PRO A 536 -8.51 4.15 16.93
C PRO A 536 -10.04 4.03 16.95
N GLU A 537 -10.54 2.84 17.25
CA GLU A 537 -11.96 2.55 17.40
C GLU A 537 -12.48 3.24 18.68
N PHE A 538 -12.69 4.55 18.60
CA PHE A 538 -13.41 5.29 19.64
C PHE A 538 -14.88 5.39 19.25
N SER A 539 -15.73 5.11 20.24
CA SER A 539 -17.16 5.38 20.19
C SER A 539 -17.42 6.76 19.57
N ALA A 540 -18.35 6.81 18.63
CA ALA A 540 -18.63 7.89 17.68
C ALA A 540 -19.03 9.26 18.29
N ALA A 541 -18.89 9.45 19.60
CA ALA A 541 -19.29 10.66 20.30
C ALA A 541 -18.13 11.64 20.62
N ASP A 542 -16.87 11.18 20.75
CA ASP A 542 -15.73 12.02 21.18
C ASP A 542 -14.38 11.61 20.53
N SER A 543 -14.38 11.22 19.24
CA SER A 543 -13.17 10.72 18.56
C SER A 543 -12.25 11.83 18.04
N THR A 544 -11.78 12.72 18.93
CA THR A 544 -10.74 13.71 18.56
C THR A 544 -9.33 13.10 18.68
N LEU A 545 -8.50 13.28 17.67
CA LEU A 545 -7.10 12.87 17.65
C LEU A 545 -6.19 14.07 17.85
N ARG A 546 -5.13 13.91 18.65
CA ARG A 546 -4.07 14.91 18.76
C ARG A 546 -3.08 14.71 17.60
N VAL A 547 -2.74 15.79 16.92
CA VAL A 547 -1.85 15.78 15.76
C VAL A 547 -0.83 16.91 15.86
N ILE A 548 0.35 16.69 15.31
CA ILE A 548 1.37 17.72 15.09
C ILE A 548 1.33 18.07 13.61
N LEU A 549 1.07 19.34 13.29
CA LEU A 549 1.12 19.82 11.91
C LEU A 549 2.55 20.18 11.49
N THR A 550 2.76 20.46 10.21
CA THR A 550 4.07 20.82 9.65
C THR A 550 4.65 22.14 10.18
N ASP A 551 3.84 22.96 10.86
CA ASP A 551 4.29 24.13 11.62
C ASP A 551 4.83 23.76 13.02
N VAL A 552 4.95 22.46 13.32
CA VAL A 552 5.45 21.88 14.57
C VAL A 552 4.52 22.14 15.76
N LYS A 553 3.30 22.65 15.53
CA LYS A 553 2.32 22.89 16.59
C LYS A 553 1.33 21.75 16.70
N GLU A 554 0.77 21.63 17.91
CA GLU A 554 -0.16 20.56 18.26
C GLU A 554 -1.61 21.02 18.17
N TYR A 555 -2.42 20.20 17.52
CA TYR A 555 -3.84 20.43 17.31
C TYR A 555 -4.64 19.16 17.61
N LYS A 556 -5.96 19.30 17.62
CA LYS A 556 -6.95 18.24 17.71
C LYS A 556 -7.80 18.28 16.45
N ILE A 557 -7.97 17.13 15.82
CA ILE A 557 -8.81 16.93 14.64
C ILE A 557 -9.83 15.82 14.88
N ASP A 558 -10.90 15.79 14.11
CA ASP A 558 -11.79 14.63 14.10
C ASP A 558 -11.07 13.42 13.49
N SER A 559 -11.21 12.24 14.08
CA SER A 559 -10.63 11.00 13.55
C SER A 559 -11.11 10.67 12.13
N ASN A 560 -12.32 11.09 11.75
CA ASN A 560 -12.88 10.90 10.41
C ASN A 560 -12.24 11.82 9.35
N ASP A 561 -11.66 12.94 9.79
CA ASP A 561 -11.01 13.91 8.90
C ASP A 561 -9.55 13.54 8.62
N LEU A 562 -8.92 12.72 9.48
CA LEU A 562 -7.50 12.33 9.35
C LEU A 562 -7.17 11.84 7.94
N GLU A 563 -7.94 10.86 7.42
CA GLU A 563 -7.68 10.29 6.10
C GLU A 563 -7.80 11.34 4.98
N GLN A 564 -8.81 12.20 5.06
CA GLN A 564 -9.10 13.21 4.04
C GLN A 564 -8.01 14.29 4.00
N ILE A 565 -7.53 14.69 5.18
CA ILE A 565 -6.44 15.65 5.34
C ILE A 565 -5.11 15.04 4.84
N THR A 566 -4.77 13.83 5.26
CA THR A 566 -3.56 13.08 4.82
C THR A 566 -3.56 12.85 3.30
N CYS A 567 -4.73 12.61 2.70
CA CYS A 567 -4.89 12.47 1.26
C CYS A 567 -5.01 13.80 0.52
N MET A 568 -4.95 14.96 1.20
CA MET A 568 -5.09 16.30 0.60
C MET A 568 -6.37 16.43 -0.25
N ILE A 569 -7.50 15.98 0.29
CA ILE A 569 -8.82 16.14 -0.35
C ILE A 569 -9.30 17.57 -0.10
N ALA A 570 -9.73 18.25 -1.17
CA ALA A 570 -10.22 19.62 -1.06
C ALA A 570 -11.44 19.72 -0.14
N GLY A 571 -11.40 20.66 0.81
CA GLY A 571 -12.39 20.78 1.87
C GLY A 571 -11.95 21.74 2.98
N ASN A 572 -12.87 22.03 3.90
CA ASN A 572 -12.60 22.79 5.11
C ASN A 572 -12.71 21.84 6.30
N TYR A 573 -11.62 21.69 7.03
CA TYR A 573 -11.53 20.79 8.18
C TYR A 573 -11.37 21.60 9.45
N SER A 574 -12.15 21.25 10.47
CA SER A 574 -12.15 21.95 11.74
C SER A 574 -11.01 21.42 12.61
N ILE A 575 -10.06 22.28 12.96
CA ILE A 575 -8.95 21.92 13.84
C ILE A 575 -8.96 22.80 15.09
N THR A 576 -8.57 22.27 16.24
CA THR A 576 -8.55 23.01 17.51
C THR A 576 -7.17 22.90 18.14
N GLU A 577 -6.59 23.98 18.67
CA GLU A 577 -5.31 23.86 19.40
C GLU A 577 -5.42 22.85 20.56
N ALA A 578 -4.35 22.11 20.81
CA ALA A 578 -4.37 21.02 21.79
C ALA A 578 -4.60 21.45 23.25
N SER A 579 -4.49 22.75 23.57
CA SER A 579 -4.68 23.31 24.91
C SER A 579 -6.14 23.24 25.42
N GLU A 580 -6.36 23.29 26.73
CA GLU A 580 -7.69 23.21 27.37
C GLU A 580 -8.67 24.31 26.94
N SER A 581 -8.17 25.44 26.42
CA SER A 581 -8.96 26.55 25.86
C SER A 581 -8.58 26.85 24.40
N GLY A 582 -8.12 25.83 23.69
CA GLY A 582 -7.55 25.96 22.35
C GLY A 582 -8.47 26.68 21.37
N ARG A 583 -7.88 27.58 20.58
CA ARG A 583 -8.63 28.27 19.52
C ARG A 583 -8.97 27.28 18.41
N ARG A 584 -10.17 27.45 17.84
CA ARG A 584 -10.61 26.72 16.66
C ARG A 584 -10.15 27.45 15.41
N TYR A 585 -9.62 26.70 14.46
CA TYR A 585 -9.21 27.17 13.14
C TYR A 585 -9.82 26.29 12.06
N ASP A 586 -9.88 26.83 10.85
CA ASP A 586 -10.25 26.09 9.65
C ASP A 586 -8.98 25.78 8.85
N LEU A 587 -8.67 24.49 8.73
CA LEU A 587 -7.68 23.99 7.78
C LEU A 587 -8.36 23.89 6.41
N VAL A 588 -7.96 24.75 5.48
CA VAL A 588 -8.56 24.83 4.14
C VAL A 588 -7.65 24.14 3.13
N ILE A 589 -8.12 23.07 2.49
CA ILE A 589 -7.43 22.42 1.39
C ILE A 589 -8.10 22.84 0.08
N GLN A 590 -7.35 23.49 -0.81
CA GLN A 590 -7.83 24.00 -2.09
C GLN A 590 -7.24 23.19 -3.25
N GLU A 591 -8.08 22.80 -4.22
CA GLU A 591 -7.66 22.19 -5.48
C GLU A 591 -7.60 23.26 -6.58
N GLN A 592 -6.45 23.37 -7.27
CA GLN A 592 -6.23 24.19 -8.45
C GLN A 592 -5.88 23.31 -9.65
N LEU A 593 -6.61 23.44 -10.76
CA LEU A 593 -6.29 22.75 -12.01
C LEU A 593 -5.12 23.45 -12.72
N LEU A 594 -3.99 22.76 -12.88
CA LEU A 594 -2.76 23.33 -13.46
C LEU A 594 -2.75 23.27 -14.98
N ASN A 595 -3.36 22.24 -15.58
CA ASN A 595 -3.29 21.98 -17.02
C ASN A 595 -4.57 22.34 -17.78
N GLU A 596 -5.41 23.24 -17.24
CA GLU A 596 -6.65 23.68 -17.87
C GLU A 596 -6.42 24.20 -19.30
N SER A 597 -5.36 25.02 -19.49
CA SER A 597 -4.99 25.55 -20.80
C SER A 597 -4.53 24.48 -21.78
N ILE A 598 -3.88 23.40 -21.30
CA ILE A 598 -3.47 22.25 -22.13
C ILE A 598 -4.69 21.42 -22.53
N ILE A 599 -5.63 21.19 -21.61
CA ILE A 599 -6.88 20.48 -21.90
C ILE A 599 -7.68 21.26 -22.96
N ALA A 600 -7.82 22.59 -22.79
CA ALA A 600 -8.45 23.45 -23.78
C ALA A 600 -7.73 23.41 -25.13
N ALA A 601 -6.39 23.49 -25.13
CA ALA A 601 -5.58 23.36 -26.34
C ALA A 601 -5.77 22.01 -27.05
N THR A 602 -5.87 20.91 -26.30
CA THR A 602 -6.11 19.57 -26.84
C THR A 602 -7.46 19.48 -27.54
N ASN A 603 -8.50 20.05 -26.94
CA ASN A 603 -9.84 20.11 -27.54
C ASN A 603 -9.82 20.90 -28.86
N MET A 604 -9.22 22.09 -28.85
CA MET A 604 -9.11 22.94 -30.03
C MET A 604 -8.28 22.26 -31.14
N VAL A 605 -7.19 21.57 -30.79
CA VAL A 605 -6.37 20.83 -31.76
C VAL A 605 -7.15 19.66 -32.36
N ASN A 606 -7.90 18.91 -31.57
CA ASN A 606 -8.76 17.83 -32.09
C ASN A 606 -9.84 18.39 -33.02
N ASP A 607 -10.38 19.58 -32.76
CA ASP A 607 -11.27 20.27 -33.70
C ASP A 607 -10.58 20.62 -35.02
N VAL A 608 -9.34 21.13 -34.96
CA VAL A 608 -8.52 21.40 -36.14
C VAL A 608 -8.22 20.11 -36.92
N ILE A 609 -7.80 19.05 -36.25
CA ILE A 609 -7.55 17.73 -36.85
C ILE A 609 -8.82 17.21 -37.53
N ARG A 610 -9.98 17.27 -36.86
CA ARG A 610 -11.27 16.86 -37.44
C ARG A 610 -11.63 17.66 -38.69
N LYS A 611 -11.46 18.99 -38.65
CA LYS A 611 -11.71 19.87 -39.81
C LYS A 611 -10.75 19.54 -40.97
N ALA A 612 -9.46 19.41 -40.70
CA ALA A 612 -8.44 19.07 -41.68
C ALA A 612 -8.66 17.67 -42.29
N ASN A 613 -8.94 16.66 -41.47
CA ASN A 613 -9.25 15.30 -41.93
C ASN A 613 -10.50 15.27 -42.81
N ARG A 614 -11.55 16.03 -42.48
CA ARG A 614 -12.74 16.19 -43.34
C ARG A 614 -12.38 16.81 -44.69
N TRP A 615 -11.48 17.79 -44.72
CA TRP A 615 -11.01 18.39 -45.98
C TRP A 615 -10.24 17.40 -46.85
N LEU A 616 -9.39 16.58 -46.23
CA LEU A 616 -8.62 15.54 -46.90
C LEU A 616 -9.51 14.40 -47.43
N THR A 617 -10.62 14.08 -46.76
CA THR A 617 -11.51 12.93 -47.08
C THR A 617 -12.78 13.24 -47.87
N GLY A 618 -13.26 14.49 -47.92
CA GLY A 618 -14.61 14.81 -48.44
C GLY A 618 -14.89 14.27 -49.86
N GLN A 619 -16.12 13.83 -50.19
CA GLN A 619 -16.42 13.33 -51.55
C GLN A 619 -16.57 14.45 -52.60
N LYS A 620 -16.38 14.12 -53.89
CA LYS A 620 -16.33 15.02 -55.06
C LYS A 620 -17.50 16.02 -55.21
N LYS A 621 -18.64 15.81 -54.56
CA LYS A 621 -19.85 16.65 -54.72
C LYS A 621 -20.06 17.71 -53.62
N THR A 622 -19.38 17.60 -52.47
CA THR A 622 -19.49 18.56 -51.34
C THR A 622 -18.15 19.18 -50.93
N ALA A 623 -17.05 18.83 -51.60
CA ALA A 623 -15.73 19.38 -51.31
C ALA A 623 -15.69 20.90 -51.55
N THR A 624 -15.35 21.64 -50.49
CA THR A 624 -15.03 23.07 -50.54
C THR A 624 -13.89 23.32 -51.53
N VAL A 625 -13.75 24.54 -52.04
CA VAL A 625 -12.75 24.90 -53.07
C VAL A 625 -11.33 24.47 -52.64
N VAL A 626 -11.06 24.51 -51.33
CA VAL A 626 -9.85 24.05 -50.63
C VAL A 626 -9.60 22.56 -50.83
N GLY A 627 -10.59 21.70 -50.52
CA GLY A 627 -10.46 20.25 -50.62
C GLY A 627 -10.33 19.74 -52.06
N ARG A 628 -10.71 20.55 -53.05
CA ARG A 628 -10.47 20.29 -54.49
C ARG A 628 -9.07 20.72 -54.95
N GLN A 629 -8.52 21.82 -54.42
CA GLN A 629 -7.15 22.24 -54.71
C GLN A 629 -6.10 21.35 -54.04
N LEU A 630 -6.31 20.97 -52.77
CA LEU A 630 -5.45 20.02 -52.05
C LEU A 630 -5.35 18.67 -52.76
N ARG A 631 -6.47 18.13 -53.28
CA ARG A 631 -6.44 16.88 -54.07
C ARG A 631 -5.77 17.02 -55.43
N ARG A 632 -5.90 18.18 -56.09
CA ARG A 632 -5.19 18.46 -57.35
C ARG A 632 -3.68 18.60 -57.15
N LEU A 633 -3.25 19.11 -56.00
CA LEU A 633 -1.85 19.23 -55.63
C LEU A 633 -1.27 17.89 -55.16
N ALA A 634 -2.02 17.11 -54.37
CA ALA A 634 -1.62 15.77 -53.95
C ALA A 634 -1.46 14.77 -55.12
N GLY A 635 -2.21 14.97 -56.22
CA GLY A 635 -2.12 14.15 -57.44
C GLY A 635 -0.96 14.49 -58.38
N ARG A 636 -0.19 15.55 -58.13
CA ARG A 636 1.04 15.86 -58.89
C ARG A 636 2.25 15.50 -58.02
N ARG A 637 3.10 14.60 -58.52
CA ARG A 637 4.38 14.21 -57.90
C ARG A 637 5.20 15.46 -57.55
N LEU A 638 5.16 15.85 -56.28
CA LEU A 638 6.06 16.79 -55.64
C LEU A 638 6.49 16.12 -54.34
N ASP A 639 7.78 15.78 -54.30
CA ASP A 639 8.46 15.24 -53.12
C ASP A 639 8.45 16.30 -52.00
N THR A 640 8.23 15.84 -50.77
CA THR A 640 8.32 16.53 -49.47
C THR A 640 7.15 17.47 -49.04
N THR A 641 6.50 17.10 -47.93
CA THR A 641 5.51 17.86 -47.11
C THR A 641 4.04 17.97 -47.57
N GLN A 642 3.36 16.85 -47.83
CA GLN A 642 1.89 16.84 -47.91
C GLN A 642 1.26 16.66 -46.51
N LEU A 643 0.30 17.51 -46.15
CA LEU A 643 -0.54 17.33 -44.95
C LEU A 643 -1.24 15.97 -45.00
N GLN A 644 -0.93 15.09 -44.05
CA GLN A 644 -1.49 13.75 -43.88
C GLN A 644 -2.63 13.79 -42.88
N MET A 645 -3.49 12.76 -42.93
CA MET A 645 -4.51 12.58 -41.91
C MET A 645 -3.84 12.24 -40.59
N MET A 646 -4.24 12.96 -39.54
CA MET A 646 -3.75 12.70 -38.18
C MET A 646 -4.86 12.06 -37.35
N ASN A 647 -4.49 11.18 -36.43
CA ASN A 647 -5.43 10.69 -35.43
C ASN A 647 -5.69 11.77 -34.38
N GLU A 648 -6.92 11.79 -33.85
CA GLU A 648 -7.24 12.65 -32.71
C GLU A 648 -6.38 12.27 -31.51
N ARG A 649 -5.99 13.28 -30.73
CA ARG A 649 -5.25 13.11 -29.49
C ARG A 649 -6.17 12.56 -28.41
N VAL A 650 -5.66 11.59 -27.65
CA VAL A 650 -6.26 11.16 -26.38
C VAL A 650 -6.31 12.34 -25.42
N MET A 651 -7.40 12.43 -24.66
CA MET A 651 -7.59 13.48 -23.65
C MET A 651 -6.47 13.47 -22.62
N VAL A 652 -5.95 14.65 -22.32
CA VAL A 652 -4.93 14.83 -21.28
C VAL A 652 -5.61 14.68 -19.91
N PRO A 653 -5.09 13.84 -18.99
CA PRO A 653 -5.65 13.68 -17.66
C PRO A 653 -5.56 14.99 -16.87
N ARG A 654 -6.48 15.20 -15.91
CA ARG A 654 -6.46 16.39 -15.05
C ARG A 654 -5.22 16.37 -14.15
N LEU A 655 -4.42 17.44 -14.22
CA LEU A 655 -3.27 17.69 -13.34
C LEU A 655 -3.64 18.83 -12.39
N THR A 656 -3.58 18.55 -11.09
CA THR A 656 -4.04 19.45 -10.03
C THR A 656 -2.95 19.71 -9.01
N GLN A 657 -2.97 20.90 -8.43
CA GLN A 657 -2.22 21.28 -7.24
C GLN A 657 -3.21 21.37 -6.07
N ASN A 658 -2.96 20.65 -4.99
CA ASN A 658 -3.74 20.76 -3.76
C ASN A 658 -2.88 21.46 -2.71
N SER A 659 -3.38 22.54 -2.13
CA SER A 659 -2.64 23.36 -1.16
C SER A 659 -3.42 23.48 0.14
N ALA A 660 -2.77 23.18 1.26
CA ALA A 660 -3.36 23.21 2.59
C ALA A 660 -2.96 24.49 3.33
N PHE A 661 -3.95 25.26 3.77
CA PHE A 661 -3.77 26.54 4.42
C PHE A 661 -4.34 26.52 5.84
N LEU A 662 -3.57 27.06 6.78
CA LEU A 662 -4.03 27.35 8.12
C LEU A 662 -3.78 28.83 8.42
N ASN A 663 -4.83 29.62 8.64
CA ASN A 663 -4.73 31.07 8.84
C ASN A 663 -3.82 31.77 7.81
N GLN A 664 -4.00 31.48 6.53
CA GLN A 664 -3.20 32.00 5.40
C GLN A 664 -1.75 31.48 5.30
N THR A 665 -1.28 30.68 6.27
CA THR A 665 0.01 30.00 6.20
C THR A 665 -0.14 28.73 5.38
N ASN A 666 0.74 28.53 4.39
CA ASN A 666 0.74 27.32 3.58
C ASN A 666 1.50 26.21 4.31
N LEU A 667 0.80 25.15 4.69
CA LEU A 667 1.36 24.04 5.45
C LEU A 667 1.89 22.94 4.54
N ALA A 668 1.26 22.73 3.38
CA ALA A 668 1.57 21.64 2.48
C ALA A 668 1.05 21.85 1.07
N ILE A 669 1.76 21.29 0.09
CA ILE A 669 1.36 21.28 -1.32
C ILE A 669 1.61 19.90 -1.91
N THR A 670 0.60 19.34 -2.58
CA THR A 670 0.76 18.10 -3.33
C THR A 670 0.23 18.23 -4.76
N PHE A 671 0.82 17.48 -5.69
CA PHE A 671 0.41 17.46 -7.09
C PHE A 671 -0.26 16.12 -7.39
N LYS A 672 -1.38 16.16 -8.12
CA LYS A 672 -2.12 14.94 -8.50
C LYS A 672 -2.48 14.91 -9.98
N THR A 673 -2.25 13.78 -10.64
CA THR A 673 -2.73 13.48 -11.99
C THR A 673 -3.79 12.39 -11.91
N ALA A 674 -5.01 12.69 -12.38
CA ALA A 674 -6.17 11.77 -12.29
C ALA A 674 -6.43 11.23 -10.87
N GLY A 675 -6.20 12.06 -9.85
CA GLY A 675 -6.35 11.68 -8.44
C GLY A 675 -5.11 11.08 -7.79
N ARG A 676 -4.12 10.62 -8.58
CA ARG A 676 -2.89 9.99 -8.11
C ARG A 676 -1.82 11.02 -7.80
N ARG A 677 -1.14 10.89 -6.66
CA ARG A 677 -0.06 11.81 -6.26
C ARG A 677 1.17 11.63 -7.15
N ILE A 678 1.75 12.75 -7.56
CA ILE A 678 2.99 12.80 -8.34
C ILE A 678 3.93 13.85 -7.77
N THR A 679 5.23 13.72 -8.07
CA THR A 679 6.22 14.71 -7.66
C THR A 679 6.08 16.01 -8.46
N LYS A 680 6.51 17.14 -7.88
CA LYS A 680 6.60 18.45 -8.56
C LYS A 680 7.34 18.34 -9.90
N LYS A 681 8.46 17.61 -9.94
CA LYS A 681 9.27 17.36 -11.14
C LYS A 681 8.48 16.64 -12.22
N THR A 682 7.71 15.62 -11.84
CA THR A 682 6.83 14.88 -12.77
C THR A 682 5.71 15.77 -13.31
N ALA A 683 5.07 16.57 -12.44
CA ALA A 683 4.03 17.52 -12.86
C ALA A 683 4.56 18.54 -13.89
N MET A 684 5.75 19.10 -13.63
CA MET A 684 6.43 20.00 -14.58
C MET A 684 6.76 19.33 -15.92
N ARG A 685 7.17 18.05 -15.86
CA ARG A 685 7.48 17.26 -17.06
C ARG A 685 6.22 16.95 -17.88
N GLU A 686 5.11 16.59 -17.24
CA GLU A 686 3.83 16.34 -17.92
C GLU A 686 3.32 17.61 -18.63
N LEU A 687 3.37 18.77 -17.94
CA LEU A 687 3.03 20.06 -18.55
C LEU A 687 3.89 20.34 -19.80
N GLU A 688 5.20 20.13 -19.71
CA GLU A 688 6.10 20.38 -20.83
C GLU A 688 5.91 19.38 -21.97
N MET A 689 5.74 18.11 -21.66
CA MET A 689 5.53 17.04 -22.65
C MET A 689 4.28 17.30 -23.47
N HIS A 690 3.13 17.51 -22.83
CA HIS A 690 1.88 17.78 -23.54
C HIS A 690 1.94 19.10 -24.32
N ARG A 691 2.60 20.12 -23.76
CA ARG A 691 2.82 21.39 -24.46
C ARG A 691 3.65 21.21 -25.74
N LYS A 692 4.78 20.50 -25.67
CA LYS A 692 5.63 20.20 -26.84
C LYS A 692 4.84 19.40 -27.89
N GLN A 693 4.19 18.33 -27.47
CA GLN A 693 3.39 17.47 -28.35
C GLN A 693 2.28 18.22 -29.11
N ILE A 694 1.57 19.12 -28.44
CA ILE A 694 0.56 19.97 -29.08
C ILE A 694 1.24 21.02 -29.98
N GLY A 695 2.34 21.61 -29.51
CA GLY A 695 3.15 22.55 -30.27
C GLY A 695 3.64 21.98 -31.61
N ASP A 696 4.08 20.73 -31.61
CA ASP A 696 4.55 20.03 -32.83
C ASP A 696 3.41 19.86 -33.84
N ILE A 697 2.19 19.54 -33.38
CA ILE A 697 1.01 19.46 -34.25
C ILE A 697 0.65 20.85 -34.83
N VAL A 698 0.70 21.88 -33.99
CA VAL A 698 0.44 23.25 -34.43
C VAL A 698 1.45 23.67 -35.50
N GLN A 699 2.74 23.42 -35.29
CA GLN A 699 3.80 23.71 -36.25
C GLN A 699 3.66 22.90 -37.54
N TYR A 700 3.25 21.63 -37.43
CA TYR A 700 2.95 20.79 -38.59
C TYR A 700 1.85 21.40 -39.48
N TYR A 701 0.73 21.83 -38.88
CA TYR A 701 -0.35 22.46 -39.64
C TYR A 701 0.02 23.86 -40.16
N LEU A 702 0.74 24.69 -39.39
CA LEU A 702 1.19 26.01 -39.84
C LEU A 702 2.16 25.90 -41.04
N SER A 703 3.18 25.05 -40.92
CA SER A 703 4.13 24.81 -42.02
C SER A 703 3.45 24.23 -43.27
N GLY A 704 2.48 23.32 -43.09
CA GLY A 704 1.67 22.81 -44.20
C GLY A 704 0.82 23.89 -44.88
N LEU A 705 0.19 24.79 -44.11
CA LEU A 705 -0.60 25.90 -44.64
C LEU A 705 0.26 26.92 -45.40
N ASP A 706 1.45 27.24 -44.89
CA ASP A 706 2.39 28.15 -45.53
C ASP A 706 2.95 27.57 -46.83
N THR A 707 3.29 26.27 -46.84
CA THR A 707 3.83 25.56 -48.02
C THR A 707 2.80 25.45 -49.15
N LEU A 708 1.51 25.36 -48.81
CA LEU A 708 0.43 25.28 -49.79
C LEU A 708 0.12 26.63 -50.46
N GLY A 709 0.80 27.72 -50.08
CA GLY A 709 0.74 28.99 -50.78
C GLY A 709 -0.68 29.55 -50.89
N PHE A 710 -1.49 29.41 -49.83
CA PHE A 710 -2.85 29.96 -49.79
C PHE A 710 -2.82 31.50 -49.77
N HIS A 711 -2.69 32.10 -50.95
CA HIS A 711 -2.78 33.54 -51.13
C HIS A 711 -4.25 33.98 -50.89
N SER A 712 -4.48 34.60 -49.74
CA SER A 712 -5.50 35.63 -49.40
C SER A 712 -6.99 35.42 -49.72
N GLY A 713 -7.45 34.28 -50.25
CA GLY A 713 -8.84 34.14 -50.72
C GLY A 713 -9.76 33.15 -49.98
N ILE A 714 -9.24 32.38 -49.02
CA ILE A 714 -9.97 31.24 -48.47
C ILE A 714 -10.30 31.47 -46.99
N THR A 715 -11.56 31.78 -46.70
CA THR A 715 -12.10 32.01 -45.34
C THR A 715 -11.83 30.85 -44.38
N GLU A 716 -11.85 29.63 -44.90
CA GLU A 716 -11.62 28.40 -44.13
C GLU A 716 -10.16 28.25 -43.65
N ALA A 717 -9.17 28.64 -44.48
CA ALA A 717 -7.76 28.58 -44.11
C ALA A 717 -7.41 29.65 -43.05
N HIS A 718 -8.00 30.85 -43.18
CA HIS A 718 -7.90 31.90 -42.15
C HIS A 718 -8.52 31.43 -40.84
N HIS A 719 -9.69 30.79 -40.87
CA HIS A 719 -10.31 30.24 -39.66
C HIS A 719 -9.43 29.18 -38.99
N ILE A 720 -8.76 28.29 -39.72
CA ILE A 720 -7.82 27.34 -39.09
C ILE A 720 -6.62 28.07 -38.51
N LYS A 721 -6.08 29.06 -39.20
CA LYS A 721 -4.96 29.86 -38.69
C LYS A 721 -5.32 30.58 -37.40
N ASP A 722 -6.50 31.21 -37.33
CA ASP A 722 -7.00 31.86 -36.13
C ASP A 722 -7.15 30.87 -34.95
N GLU A 723 -7.65 29.66 -35.22
CA GLU A 723 -7.75 28.60 -34.19
C GLU A 723 -6.36 28.12 -33.74
N LEU A 724 -5.39 27.98 -34.65
CA LEU A 724 -4.00 27.65 -34.33
C LEU A 724 -3.32 28.75 -33.49
N GLU A 725 -3.60 30.03 -33.76
CA GLU A 725 -3.12 31.15 -32.95
C GLU A 725 -3.73 31.15 -31.53
N LYS A 726 -5.02 30.83 -31.39
CA LYS A 726 -5.66 30.62 -30.07
C LYS A 726 -4.99 29.46 -29.31
N ILE A 727 -4.70 28.36 -29.99
CA ILE A 727 -3.97 27.23 -29.41
C ILE A 727 -2.58 27.69 -28.93
N GLN A 728 -1.84 28.47 -29.72
CA GLN A 728 -0.55 29.03 -29.28
C GLN A 728 -0.68 29.92 -28.04
N GLY A 729 -1.75 30.73 -27.95
CA GLY A 729 -2.06 31.52 -26.74
C GLY A 729 -2.27 30.64 -25.50
N ALA A 730 -3.01 29.54 -25.64
CA ALA A 730 -3.18 28.56 -24.58
C ALA A 730 -1.85 27.89 -24.18
N LEU A 731 -0.99 27.53 -25.15
CA LEU A 731 0.34 26.97 -24.88
C LEU A 731 1.27 27.96 -24.16
N LYS A 732 1.20 29.26 -24.47
CA LYS A 732 1.93 30.31 -23.73
C LYS A 732 1.47 30.39 -22.27
N THR A 733 0.16 30.28 -22.04
CA THR A 733 -0.41 30.23 -20.69
C THR A 733 0.08 29.00 -19.92
N ALA A 734 0.14 27.83 -20.57
CA ALA A 734 0.71 26.62 -19.99
C ALA A 734 2.19 26.79 -19.61
N SER A 735 3.00 27.45 -20.46
CA SER A 735 4.39 27.79 -20.13
C SER A 735 4.51 28.70 -18.91
N TYR A 736 3.63 29.70 -18.78
CA TYR A 736 3.59 30.58 -17.61
C TYR A 736 3.29 29.78 -16.33
N VAL A 737 2.29 28.89 -16.36
CA VAL A 737 1.96 28.02 -15.21
C VAL A 737 3.14 27.13 -14.83
N ARG A 738 3.83 26.52 -15.81
CA ARG A 738 5.03 25.70 -15.56
C ARG A 738 6.15 26.51 -14.90
N ASN A 739 6.40 27.73 -15.35
CA ASN A 739 7.44 28.59 -14.78
C ASN A 739 7.10 29.02 -13.36
N LYS A 740 5.84 29.42 -13.11
CA LYS A 740 5.35 29.73 -11.76
C LYS A 740 5.47 28.51 -10.83
N LEU A 741 5.21 27.32 -11.33
CA LEU A 741 5.40 26.08 -10.58
C LEU A 741 6.87 25.86 -10.25
N ALA A 742 7.81 26.16 -11.15
CA ALA A 742 9.24 26.05 -10.89
C ALA A 742 9.67 26.93 -9.70
N GLU A 743 9.17 28.16 -9.64
CA GLU A 743 9.46 29.16 -8.59
C GLU A 743 8.84 28.85 -7.23
N LEU A 744 7.87 27.93 -7.16
CA LEU A 744 7.14 27.61 -5.94
C LEU A 744 8.03 26.87 -4.93
N ALA A 745 8.03 27.32 -3.67
CA ALA A 745 8.82 26.71 -2.59
C ALA A 745 8.48 25.22 -2.41
N THR A 746 9.49 24.40 -2.14
CA THR A 746 9.27 22.99 -1.78
C THR A 746 8.69 22.95 -0.36
N LEU A 747 7.43 22.57 -0.25
CA LEU A 747 6.75 22.32 1.02
C LEU A 747 6.52 20.82 1.18
N ASN A 748 6.15 20.42 2.39
CA ASN A 748 5.70 19.07 2.65
C ASN A 748 4.49 18.72 1.79
N ASP A 749 4.35 17.45 1.47
CA ASP A 749 3.25 16.98 0.63
C ASP A 749 1.92 16.80 1.41
N GLU A 750 1.94 16.90 2.73
CA GLU A 750 0.75 16.86 3.60
C GLU A 750 0.92 17.75 4.84
N PRO A 751 -0.18 18.23 5.45
CA PRO A 751 -0.10 19.17 6.56
C PRO A 751 0.13 18.49 7.91
N ILE A 752 -0.08 17.17 8.03
CA ILE A 752 0.07 16.40 9.28
C ILE A 752 1.45 15.75 9.31
N ALA A 753 2.28 16.16 10.28
CA ALA A 753 3.60 15.58 10.52
C ALA A 753 3.53 14.31 11.38
N LYS A 754 2.69 14.32 12.42
CA LYS A 754 2.53 13.20 13.38
C LYS A 754 1.11 13.12 13.91
N VAL A 755 0.65 11.90 14.21
CA VAL A 755 -0.61 11.64 14.93
C VAL A 755 -0.30 10.90 16.22
N ASP A 756 -0.85 11.40 17.33
CA ASP A 756 -0.78 10.75 18.64
C ASP A 756 -2.02 9.86 18.83
N PHE A 757 -1.81 8.55 18.81
CA PHE A 757 -2.87 7.56 19.04
C PHE A 757 -2.99 7.27 20.55
N PRO A 758 -4.15 7.50 21.18
CA PRO A 758 -4.38 7.09 22.55
C PRO A 758 -4.57 5.57 22.57
N GLY A 759 -3.63 4.81 23.12
CA GLY A 759 -3.78 3.36 23.31
C GLY A 759 -2.66 2.48 22.77
N GLY A 760 -1.73 3.04 21.99
CA GLY A 760 -0.51 2.31 21.62
C GLY A 760 0.28 2.00 22.89
N LEU A 761 0.54 0.71 23.17
CA LEU A 761 1.26 0.21 24.35
C LEU A 761 2.32 1.23 24.78
N GLY A 762 2.03 1.92 25.88
CA GLY A 762 2.94 2.90 26.41
C GLY A 762 4.25 2.21 26.78
N PRO A 763 5.37 2.94 26.88
CA PRO A 763 6.64 2.38 27.38
C PRO A 763 6.55 1.78 28.81
N THR A 764 5.39 1.84 29.45
CA THR A 764 5.12 1.40 30.83
C THR A 764 4.21 0.18 30.96
N ASP A 765 3.60 -0.33 29.89
CA ASP A 765 2.68 -1.47 30.00
C ASP A 765 3.46 -2.77 30.14
N VAL A 766 3.69 -3.19 31.38
CA VAL A 766 4.30 -4.49 31.68
C VAL A 766 3.27 -5.58 31.38
N SER A 767 3.31 -6.12 30.16
CA SER A 767 2.43 -7.22 29.75
C SER A 767 2.78 -8.50 30.53
N THR A 768 1.91 -8.87 31.47
CA THR A 768 2.09 -10.10 32.24
C THR A 768 1.43 -11.24 31.49
N TRP A 769 2.25 -12.19 31.03
CA TRP A 769 1.79 -13.37 30.30
C TRP A 769 1.42 -14.50 31.27
N SER A 770 0.27 -15.12 31.05
CA SER A 770 -0.19 -16.31 31.79
C SER A 770 -0.17 -17.53 30.87
N ASP A 771 0.60 -18.56 31.23
CA ASP A 771 0.68 -19.79 30.44
C ASP A 771 -0.66 -20.53 30.40
N TYR A 772 -1.00 -21.05 29.22
CA TYR A 772 -2.20 -21.84 29.00
C TYR A 772 -2.00 -22.87 27.88
N LYS A 773 -2.90 -23.85 27.81
CA LYS A 773 -3.08 -24.72 26.65
C LYS A 773 -4.55 -24.84 26.31
N ALA A 774 -4.88 -24.91 25.04
CA ALA A 774 -6.23 -25.11 24.56
C ALA A 774 -6.27 -26.11 23.41
N TRP A 775 -7.33 -26.91 23.39
CA TRP A 775 -7.59 -27.89 22.34
C TRP A 775 -9.08 -28.17 22.22
N LEU A 776 -9.46 -28.70 21.07
CA LEU A 776 -10.81 -29.16 20.82
C LEU A 776 -10.91 -30.66 21.16
N SER A 777 -11.96 -31.04 21.87
CA SER A 777 -12.33 -32.44 22.08
C SER A 777 -13.76 -32.64 21.63
N THR A 778 -14.05 -33.75 20.95
CA THR A 778 -15.42 -34.12 20.66
C THR A 778 -15.99 -34.81 21.89
N ASP A 779 -17.04 -34.24 22.48
CA ASP A 779 -17.75 -34.89 23.57
C ASP A 779 -18.44 -36.16 23.01
N PRO A 780 -18.07 -37.36 23.50
CA PRO A 780 -18.60 -38.62 23.00
C PRO A 780 -20.11 -38.79 23.24
N ARG A 781 -20.74 -37.99 24.12
CA ARG A 781 -22.17 -38.07 24.42
C ARG A 781 -23.02 -37.18 23.52
N THR A 782 -22.55 -35.96 23.24
CA THR A 782 -23.29 -34.97 22.44
C THR A 782 -22.86 -34.94 20.98
N HIS A 783 -21.71 -35.55 20.65
CA HIS A 783 -21.02 -35.36 19.38
C HIS A 783 -20.73 -33.88 19.07
N THR A 784 -20.75 -33.01 20.08
CA THR A 784 -20.39 -31.60 19.94
C THR A 784 -18.93 -31.40 20.27
N ASN A 785 -18.30 -30.46 19.58
CA ASN A 785 -16.93 -30.08 19.85
C ASN A 785 -16.90 -29.13 21.05
N ALA A 786 -16.23 -29.53 22.13
CA ALA A 786 -16.02 -28.73 23.33
C ALA A 786 -14.60 -28.18 23.36
N LEU A 787 -14.46 -26.90 23.74
CA LEU A 787 -13.17 -26.29 24.02
C LEU A 787 -12.69 -26.72 25.41
N HIS A 788 -11.48 -27.26 25.48
CA HIS A 788 -10.76 -27.46 26.74
C HIS A 788 -9.65 -26.42 26.85
N VAL A 789 -9.54 -25.80 28.02
CA VAL A 789 -8.45 -24.89 28.35
C VAL A 789 -7.83 -25.30 29.68
N GLU A 790 -6.52 -25.55 29.67
CA GLU A 790 -5.70 -25.75 30.85
C GLU A 790 -5.01 -24.42 31.19
N GLY A 791 -5.23 -23.89 32.39
CA GLY A 791 -4.67 -22.62 32.83
C GLY A 791 -4.96 -22.34 34.30
N LYS A 792 -4.42 -21.23 34.82
CA LYS A 792 -4.65 -20.81 36.20
C LYS A 792 -6.07 -20.25 36.34
N HIS A 793 -6.88 -20.88 37.18
CA HIS A 793 -8.24 -20.46 37.46
C HIS A 793 -8.40 -20.04 38.92
N ALA A 794 -9.31 -19.10 39.18
CA ALA A 794 -9.63 -18.61 40.51
C ALA A 794 -11.04 -18.00 40.52
N THR A 795 -11.47 -17.51 41.68
CA THR A 795 -12.71 -16.72 41.81
C THR A 795 -12.35 -15.26 42.08
N VAL A 796 -13.11 -14.32 41.53
CA VAL A 796 -12.94 -12.88 41.82
C VAL A 796 -13.32 -12.62 43.27
N LYS A 797 -12.36 -12.15 44.05
CA LYS A 797 -12.54 -11.82 45.48
C LYS A 797 -12.87 -10.34 45.70
N THR A 798 -12.29 -9.47 44.90
CA THR A 798 -12.48 -8.02 45.03
C THR A 798 -12.38 -7.38 43.66
N LEU A 799 -13.30 -6.47 43.36
CA LEU A 799 -13.38 -5.74 42.09
C LEU A 799 -13.53 -4.23 42.36
N VAL A 800 -12.66 -3.42 41.78
CA VAL A 800 -12.73 -1.95 41.89
C VAL A 800 -12.51 -1.30 40.53
N TRP A 801 -13.56 -0.71 39.97
CA TRP A 801 -13.45 0.09 38.74
C TRP A 801 -12.78 1.44 39.01
N ARG A 802 -11.67 1.72 38.29
CA ARG A 802 -10.96 3.01 38.36
C ARG A 802 -11.51 4.04 37.38
N THR A 803 -11.80 3.59 36.17
CA THR A 803 -12.35 4.41 35.06
C THR A 803 -13.46 3.62 34.34
N ASN A 804 -13.98 4.16 33.23
CA ASN A 804 -14.93 3.43 32.38
C ASN A 804 -14.31 2.21 31.68
N ASP A 805 -12.99 2.13 31.63
CA ASP A 805 -12.25 1.15 30.85
C ASP A 805 -11.15 0.43 31.63
N LEU A 806 -11.06 0.64 32.95
CA LEU A 806 -10.06 -0.01 33.81
C LEU A 806 -10.68 -0.45 35.13
N ALA A 807 -10.43 -1.71 35.49
CA ALA A 807 -10.78 -2.30 36.76
C ALA A 807 -9.58 -2.97 37.43
N ASP A 808 -9.50 -2.89 38.75
CA ASP A 808 -8.59 -3.69 39.56
C ASP A 808 -9.31 -4.91 40.11
N VAL A 809 -8.73 -6.08 39.90
CA VAL A 809 -9.26 -7.38 40.28
C VAL A 809 -8.26 -8.08 41.22
N VAL A 810 -8.76 -8.58 42.35
CA VAL A 810 -8.01 -9.47 43.24
C VAL A 810 -8.67 -10.84 43.19
N LEU A 811 -7.87 -11.86 42.88
CA LEU A 811 -8.33 -13.25 42.82
C LEU A 811 -8.22 -13.91 44.18
N ASP A 812 -9.15 -14.81 44.50
CA ASP A 812 -9.09 -15.57 45.74
C ASP A 812 -7.83 -16.45 45.80
N GLY A 813 -7.19 -16.50 46.97
CA GLY A 813 -5.89 -17.14 47.15
C GLY A 813 -4.69 -16.42 46.50
N SER A 814 -4.88 -15.29 45.80
CA SER A 814 -3.81 -14.51 45.18
C SER A 814 -3.44 -13.28 46.02
N VAL A 815 -2.14 -13.00 46.15
CA VAL A 815 -1.63 -11.72 46.69
C VAL A 815 -1.48 -10.64 45.63
N LEU A 816 -1.65 -11.02 44.36
CA LEU A 816 -1.53 -10.12 43.21
C LEU A 816 -2.85 -9.41 42.93
N ARG A 817 -2.74 -8.13 42.60
CA ARG A 817 -3.80 -7.30 42.02
C ARG A 817 -3.57 -7.22 40.52
N TYR A 818 -4.58 -7.57 39.75
CA TYR A 818 -4.58 -7.49 38.30
C TYR A 818 -5.34 -6.23 37.89
N THR A 819 -4.75 -5.40 37.05
CA THR A 819 -5.48 -4.32 36.37
C THR A 819 -5.93 -4.85 35.02
N VAL A 820 -7.24 -4.81 34.77
CA VAL A 820 -7.89 -5.36 33.58
C VAL A 820 -8.70 -4.28 32.85
N LYS A 821 -8.87 -4.47 31.53
CA LYS A 821 -9.62 -3.58 30.63
C LYS A 821 -10.57 -4.42 29.76
N PRO A 822 -11.85 -4.04 29.61
CA PRO A 822 -12.73 -4.70 28.65
C PRO A 822 -12.22 -4.49 27.22
N LEU A 823 -12.50 -5.43 26.30
CA LEU A 823 -12.02 -5.33 24.91
C LEU A 823 -12.62 -4.12 24.19
N ASN A 824 -13.88 -3.80 24.51
CA ASN A 824 -14.57 -2.59 24.06
C ASN A 824 -14.83 -1.66 25.26
N PRO A 825 -14.81 -0.32 25.09
CA PRO A 825 -15.17 0.59 26.17
C PRO A 825 -16.62 0.37 26.64
N VAL A 826 -16.84 0.35 27.96
CA VAL A 826 -18.16 0.07 28.55
C VAL A 826 -18.64 1.24 29.39
N HIS A 827 -19.90 1.62 29.20
CA HIS A 827 -20.53 2.65 30.03
C HIS A 827 -20.83 2.11 31.44
N GLY A 828 -20.90 2.99 32.44
CA GLY A 828 -21.06 2.60 33.84
C GLY A 828 -22.20 1.63 34.15
N VAL A 829 -23.29 1.65 33.36
CA VAL A 829 -24.47 0.78 33.55
C VAL A 829 -24.20 -0.67 33.13
N GLY A 830 -23.30 -0.92 32.18
CA GLY A 830 -23.00 -2.27 31.67
C GLY A 830 -21.79 -2.93 32.34
N ARG A 831 -21.18 -2.31 33.35
CA ARG A 831 -19.95 -2.82 33.99
C ARG A 831 -20.18 -4.13 34.75
N ASP A 832 -21.37 -4.31 35.31
CA ASP A 832 -21.72 -5.53 36.04
C ASP A 832 -21.87 -6.71 35.07
N ASP A 833 -22.15 -6.48 33.79
CA ASP A 833 -22.20 -7.55 32.78
C ASP A 833 -20.79 -7.98 32.35
N GLU A 834 -19.78 -7.12 32.56
CA GLU A 834 -18.40 -7.40 32.18
C GLU A 834 -17.68 -8.30 33.18
N ILE A 835 -17.77 -8.01 34.48
CA ILE A 835 -17.15 -8.79 35.56
C ILE A 835 -17.78 -8.43 36.92
N GLN A 836 -17.95 -9.44 37.79
CA GLN A 836 -18.50 -9.29 39.14
C GLN A 836 -17.64 -9.99 40.21
N GLU A 837 -17.82 -9.58 41.46
CA GLU A 837 -17.30 -10.34 42.60
C GLU A 837 -18.00 -11.70 42.69
N GLY A 838 -17.22 -12.77 42.87
CA GLY A 838 -17.73 -14.15 42.85
C GLY A 838 -17.65 -14.83 41.48
N ASP A 839 -17.33 -14.10 40.41
CA ASP A 839 -17.14 -14.71 39.09
C ASP A 839 -15.97 -15.69 39.08
N ARG A 840 -16.12 -16.79 38.36
CA ARG A 840 -15.01 -17.70 38.09
C ARG A 840 -14.25 -17.21 36.86
N VAL A 841 -12.94 -17.15 37.01
CA VAL A 841 -12.06 -16.65 35.97
C VAL A 841 -10.92 -17.60 35.68
N LEU A 842 -10.51 -17.62 34.41
CA LEU A 842 -9.36 -18.35 33.91
C LEU A 842 -8.37 -17.36 33.28
N LEU A 843 -7.10 -17.43 33.67
CA LEU A 843 -6.03 -16.63 33.07
C LEU A 843 -5.49 -17.35 31.83
N VAL A 844 -5.56 -16.67 30.69
CA VAL A 844 -5.21 -17.18 29.36
C VAL A 844 -4.38 -16.12 28.63
N GLY A 845 -3.07 -16.30 28.58
CA GLY A 845 -2.13 -15.40 27.92
C GLY A 845 -2.19 -13.98 28.47
N TYR A 846 -2.76 -13.05 27.69
CA TYR A 846 -2.94 -11.64 28.11
C TYR A 846 -4.35 -11.33 28.62
N TYR A 847 -5.18 -12.36 28.85
CA TYR A 847 -6.57 -12.18 29.17
C TYR A 847 -7.00 -12.92 30.42
N MET A 848 -8.05 -12.38 31.03
CA MET A 848 -8.86 -12.98 32.06
C MET A 848 -10.21 -13.35 31.42
N VAL A 849 -10.48 -14.63 31.33
CA VAL A 849 -11.71 -15.20 30.77
C VAL A 849 -12.71 -15.40 31.90
N ILE A 850 -13.93 -14.90 31.73
CA ILE A 850 -15.03 -15.12 32.68
C ILE A 850 -15.88 -16.28 32.18
N ALA A 851 -16.19 -17.21 33.09
CA ALA A 851 -16.98 -18.39 32.79
C ALA A 851 -18.02 -18.68 33.88
N VAL A 852 -19.22 -19.02 33.44
CA VAL A 852 -20.36 -19.36 34.30
C VAL A 852 -20.72 -20.83 34.13
N GLU A 853 -21.12 -21.48 35.21
CA GLU A 853 -21.54 -22.88 35.20
C GLU A 853 -22.92 -23.00 34.52
N GLU A 854 -23.04 -23.85 33.50
CA GLU A 854 -24.30 -24.02 32.76
C GLU A 854 -24.58 -25.51 32.51
N GLU A 855 -25.86 -25.91 32.64
CA GLU A 855 -26.29 -27.27 32.34
C GLU A 855 -26.23 -27.51 30.83
N LEU A 856 -25.40 -28.46 30.40
CA LEU A 856 -25.30 -28.85 29.01
C LEU A 856 -26.58 -29.59 28.58
N PRO A 857 -26.98 -29.51 27.29
CA PRO A 857 -28.19 -30.18 26.77
C PRO A 857 -28.27 -31.70 27.03
N ALA A 858 -27.15 -32.36 27.35
CA ALA A 858 -27.06 -33.79 27.66
C ALA A 858 -26.98 -34.12 29.17
N GLY A 859 -27.31 -33.17 30.05
CA GLY A 859 -27.32 -33.40 31.51
C GLY A 859 -25.93 -33.49 32.15
N GLY A 860 -24.92 -32.90 31.52
CA GLY A 860 -23.58 -32.68 32.09
C GLY A 860 -23.42 -31.23 32.55
N VAL A 861 -22.51 -30.99 33.50
CA VAL A 861 -22.13 -29.64 33.92
C VAL A 861 -21.02 -29.15 33.00
N GLY A 862 -21.26 -28.04 32.30
CA GLY A 862 -20.27 -27.36 31.45
C GLY A 862 -20.00 -25.94 31.92
N TRP A 863 -18.99 -25.31 31.32
CA TRP A 863 -18.68 -23.90 31.54
C TRP A 863 -19.04 -23.12 30.30
N CYS A 864 -19.87 -22.09 30.45
CA CYS A 864 -20.20 -21.14 29.42
C CYS A 864 -19.28 -19.93 29.54
N MET A 865 -18.50 -19.66 28.49
CA MET A 865 -17.62 -18.51 28.43
C MET A 865 -18.46 -17.26 28.13
N THR A 866 -18.43 -16.28 29.02
CA THR A 866 -19.29 -15.09 28.90
C THR A 866 -18.54 -13.84 28.48
N ASN A 867 -17.25 -13.72 28.80
CA ASN A 867 -16.47 -12.53 28.46
C ASN A 867 -14.95 -12.75 28.51
N TRP A 868 -14.21 -11.83 27.88
CA TRP A 868 -12.75 -11.70 27.97
C TRP A 868 -12.38 -10.28 28.39
N MET A 869 -11.50 -10.17 29.39
CA MET A 869 -10.89 -8.90 29.79
C MET A 869 -9.38 -8.94 29.58
N ARG A 870 -8.81 -7.89 29.01
CA ARG A 870 -7.37 -7.76 28.79
C ARG A 870 -6.67 -7.38 30.09
N VAL A 871 -5.63 -8.12 30.47
CA VAL A 871 -4.76 -7.80 31.61
C VAL A 871 -3.73 -6.77 31.14
N VAL A 872 -3.77 -5.59 31.74
CA VAL A 872 -2.86 -4.48 31.41
C VAL A 872 -1.78 -4.25 32.47
N GLY A 873 -1.94 -4.80 33.67
CA GLY A 873 -0.93 -4.70 34.72
C GLY A 873 -1.14 -5.71 35.84
N VAL A 874 -0.05 -6.01 36.55
CA VAL A 874 -0.05 -6.85 37.75
C VAL A 874 0.82 -6.22 38.81
N GLU A 875 0.25 -5.96 39.98
CA GLU A 875 0.94 -5.40 41.14
C GLU A 875 0.90 -6.41 42.30
N GLU A 876 2.02 -6.58 43.02
CA GLU A 876 1.96 -7.20 44.33
C GLU A 876 1.16 -6.29 45.26
N GLY A 877 0.04 -6.80 45.79
CA GLY A 877 -0.68 -6.08 46.82
C GLY A 877 0.28 -5.79 47.98
N LEU A 878 0.22 -4.57 48.54
CA LEU A 878 0.91 -4.22 49.77
C LEU A 878 0.36 -5.07 50.92
N VAL A 879 0.83 -6.31 51.02
CA VAL A 879 0.53 -7.17 52.16
C VAL A 879 1.26 -6.55 53.33
N SER A 880 0.50 -5.94 54.25
CA SER A 880 1.06 -5.38 55.48
C SER A 880 1.98 -6.41 56.16
N ARG A 881 3.02 -5.95 56.86
CA ARG A 881 3.96 -6.85 57.57
C ARG A 881 3.25 -7.84 58.52
N ARG A 882 2.06 -7.47 59.04
CA ARG A 882 1.15 -8.35 59.79
C ARG A 882 0.46 -9.42 58.91
N GLY A 883 0.06 -9.09 57.69
CA GLY A 883 -0.52 -10.02 56.72
C GLY A 883 0.47 -11.10 56.26
N ARG A 884 1.73 -10.73 56.01
CA ARG A 884 2.80 -11.71 55.66
C ARG A 884 3.07 -12.70 56.78
N ASN A 885 3.03 -12.26 58.04
CA ASN A 885 3.19 -13.15 59.20
C ASN A 885 1.97 -14.06 59.42
N ARG A 886 0.76 -13.64 59.04
CA ARG A 886 -0.44 -14.49 59.10
C ARG A 886 -0.45 -15.56 58.01
N LEU A 887 -0.09 -15.20 56.77
CA LEU A 887 0.02 -16.17 55.66
C LEU A 887 1.07 -17.25 55.93
N ARG A 888 2.26 -16.87 56.44
CA ARG A 888 3.28 -17.84 56.89
C ARG A 888 2.80 -18.77 58.01
N ASN A 889 1.96 -18.28 58.92
CA ASN A 889 1.40 -19.10 59.99
C ASN A 889 0.27 -20.02 59.51
N CYS A 890 -0.44 -19.67 58.43
CA CYS A 890 -1.45 -20.53 57.81
C CYS A 890 -0.82 -21.63 56.94
N GLU A 891 0.24 -21.33 56.19
CA GLU A 891 1.00 -22.34 55.43
C GLU A 891 1.70 -23.35 56.36
N ALA A 892 2.23 -22.89 57.50
CA ALA A 892 2.82 -23.76 58.51
C ALA A 892 1.80 -24.63 59.29
N GLN A 893 0.49 -24.36 59.19
CA GLN A 893 -0.56 -25.15 59.82
C GLN A 893 -1.26 -26.13 58.85
N GLY A 894 -1.03 -26.01 57.54
CA GLY A 894 -1.57 -26.93 56.52
C GLY A 894 -0.75 -28.21 56.31
N ASP A 895 0.50 -28.25 56.77
CA ASP A 895 1.44 -29.34 56.48
C ASP A 895 1.46 -30.46 57.55
N ASP A 896 0.68 -30.32 58.63
CA ASP A 896 0.69 -31.26 59.77
C ASP A 896 -0.54 -32.20 59.83
N SER A 897 -1.46 -32.15 58.85
CA SER A 897 -2.65 -33.02 58.80
C SER A 897 -2.66 -34.05 57.65
N GLY A 898 -1.54 -34.25 56.95
CA GLY A 898 -1.49 -35.04 55.71
C GLY A 898 -0.56 -36.27 55.69
N LYS A 899 -0.09 -36.78 56.83
CA LYS A 899 0.69 -38.03 56.90
C LYS A 899 -0.01 -39.09 57.74
N MET A 900 -1.00 -39.77 57.15
CA MET A 900 -1.44 -41.09 57.58
C MET A 900 -1.57 -42.00 56.35
N VAL A 901 -0.58 -42.89 56.23
CA VAL A 901 -0.65 -44.31 55.82
C VAL A 901 -1.48 -44.64 54.58
N TYR A 902 -0.80 -45.09 53.50
CA TYR A 902 -1.09 -46.37 52.82
C TYR A 902 0.15 -46.80 52.00
N ASP A 903 0.94 -47.68 52.60
CA ASP A 903 1.66 -48.74 51.86
C ASP A 903 0.66 -49.89 51.62
N GLU A 904 0.86 -50.62 50.52
CA GLU A 904 0.12 -51.80 50.01
C GLU A 904 -1.20 -51.55 49.23
N LEU A 905 -1.07 -51.28 47.92
CA LEU A 905 -1.53 -52.15 46.80
C LEU A 905 -1.16 -51.56 45.44
#